data_AF-A0A838BPF6-F1
#
_entry.id   AF-A0A838BPF6-F1
#
_cell.length_a   1.000
_cell.length_b   1.000
_cell.length_c   1.000
_cell.angle_alpha   90.00
_cell.angle_beta   90.00
_cell.angle_gamma   90.00
#
_symmetry.space_group_name_H-M   'P 1'
#
loop_
_entity.id
_entity.type
_entity.pdbx_description
1 polymer ?
#
loop_
_entity_poly.entity_id
_entity_poly.type
_entity_poly.pdbx_seq_one_letter_code
_entity_poly.pdbx_strand_id
1 'polypeptide(L)'
;MAISVIRAGAETLVSTSPETNWQNPNVTALAGGGWVVAWEAYESDGTGYNVYQQRFDAQGYPVGQKSPISAQSASTWQLNPILTALPDGGWLATWESQQDSDGSSGVFQQRFNAQGQALFVDGSGNQQDKRVNTTTAGNQQAPSVAVFPAAQDDSGGWVVTWSSKSESPSGFDIFQQYYRSDGTAIGGEIKVNTVDADSEYDPSVTILSDRSWVVTWTSAAATTANIRQQRFHIDSGNNVVPDGGEIVVPNAGYFSFVPNTAALADGGWVVTWEAIDQDGWGRGVFQQRYNAQGAPVGTTSQVNTTVAGDQERSSIVALLDGGWVVAWQSEGQDGYGRGLYMQRYYADGSPAGAEMRVTDITVGDQRFSHMTALADGSWIVTYQSFDAVNGASVYVRHFSPSSSEVLTIASDIASGTNASETLFVPSASLSIGDRIDGGGGSDTLSINAAGILDLTAPASLTGFEAIRGSAGNDTIIANAARLADFVAIDGRGGTNMLQLSGSAFDLSNKVFLNLGIKLTYTAGTKVTLNDKAAAGLLDGTAGANDRVILVGDAFTVRERGLLFQHGIETVTDSTGTYTNSGPTDIRFTGGIALELSGTGMAVGTLQGVDPNAGDEFDYELLDDAGGRFALKGDRIVVKNGSLLDYEEVRSYQIKVRAKDAGGLSRDKDLTVTVTDLAVEVTSGTNAADRFVGGVGNDRLGGGLDNDTLVGGAGNDTLSGGDGKDMLTGNAGKDVFLFDTKPNKLNPDVVTDFSSRDDTFQLNRTIFKAMPKGVLASGAFVTGKTAKDSGDRIIYDKGTGSLYYDVDGTGRTAAVKIAVLTNKSKLYFHDFVVI
;
A
#
# COMPACT_ATOMS: atom_id res chain seq x y z
N MET A 1 -22.70 -19.57 -30.64
CA MET A 1 -22.20 -20.92 -30.28
C MET A 1 -21.90 -20.87 -28.79
N ALA A 2 -22.01 -21.97 -28.04
CA ALA A 2 -21.85 -21.94 -26.58
C ALA A 2 -20.44 -21.50 -26.17
N ILE A 3 -20.35 -20.36 -25.47
CA ILE A 3 -19.12 -19.87 -24.86
C ILE A 3 -18.81 -20.77 -23.64
N SER A 4 -17.59 -21.32 -23.63
CA SER A 4 -17.07 -22.32 -22.71
C SER A 4 -17.53 -23.78 -22.94
N VAL A 5 -17.22 -24.34 -24.12
CA VAL A 5 -17.10 -25.80 -24.26
C VAL A 5 -15.67 -26.21 -23.89
N ILE A 6 -15.52 -26.81 -22.71
CA ILE A 6 -14.28 -27.50 -22.32
C ILE A 6 -14.07 -28.65 -23.32
N ARG A 7 -12.92 -28.67 -24.01
CA ARG A 7 -12.55 -29.79 -24.90
C ARG A 7 -11.68 -30.77 -24.14
N ALA A 8 -12.17 -31.99 -24.02
CA ALA A 8 -11.40 -33.10 -23.49
C ALA A 8 -10.54 -33.71 -24.61
N GLY A 9 -9.22 -33.74 -24.41
CA GLY A 9 -8.27 -34.42 -25.26
C GLY A 9 -8.37 -35.95 -25.14
N ALA A 10 -7.46 -36.65 -25.81
CA ALA A 10 -7.37 -38.10 -25.71
C ALA A 10 -6.84 -38.52 -24.32
N GLU A 11 -7.35 -39.63 -23.81
CA GLU A 11 -6.77 -40.30 -22.64
C GLU A 11 -5.46 -40.98 -23.04
N THR A 12 -4.38 -40.63 -22.35
CA THR A 12 -3.05 -41.16 -22.64
C THR A 12 -2.58 -42.01 -21.46
N LEU A 13 -2.18 -43.24 -21.76
CA LEU A 13 -1.64 -44.18 -20.79
C LEU A 13 -0.23 -43.75 -20.38
N VAL A 14 -0.02 -43.57 -19.07
CA VAL A 14 1.28 -43.20 -18.48
C VAL A 14 2.01 -44.46 -18.00
N SER A 15 1.30 -45.37 -17.36
CA SER A 15 1.89 -46.58 -16.78
C SER A 15 0.97 -47.78 -16.95
N THR A 16 1.58 -48.97 -17.05
CA THR A 16 0.88 -50.26 -16.92
C THR A 16 1.45 -50.98 -15.71
N SER A 17 0.59 -51.46 -14.82
CA SER A 17 0.99 -52.44 -13.81
C SER A 17 0.49 -53.82 -14.23
N PRO A 18 1.30 -54.89 -14.08
CA PRO A 18 0.82 -56.24 -14.29
C PRO A 18 -0.12 -56.77 -13.17
N GLU A 19 -0.46 -55.99 -12.12
CA GLU A 19 -1.25 -56.49 -10.97
C GLU A 19 -2.24 -55.46 -10.35
N THR A 20 -3.16 -55.98 -9.50
CA THR A 20 -4.38 -55.39 -8.89
C THR A 20 -4.17 -54.23 -7.89
N ASN A 21 -3.11 -53.44 -8.03
CA ASN A 21 -2.56 -52.61 -6.94
C ASN A 21 -2.84 -51.11 -7.13
N TRP A 22 -2.93 -50.36 -6.03
CA TRP A 22 -3.11 -48.89 -5.99
C TRP A 22 -1.88 -48.15 -6.54
N GLN A 23 -2.09 -47.03 -7.23
CA GLN A 23 -1.02 -46.26 -7.92
C GLN A 23 -0.98 -44.76 -7.60
N ASN A 24 -2.06 -44.17 -7.10
CA ASN A 24 -2.12 -42.79 -6.55
C ASN A 24 -1.26 -41.74 -7.31
N PRO A 25 -1.65 -41.35 -8.54
CA PRO A 25 -0.83 -40.49 -9.37
C PRO A 25 -0.87 -39.00 -8.97
N ASN A 26 0.23 -38.30 -9.24
CA ASN A 26 0.36 -36.87 -9.07
C ASN A 26 1.01 -36.23 -10.30
N VAL A 27 0.66 -34.98 -10.62
CA VAL A 27 1.13 -34.28 -11.82
C VAL A 27 1.45 -32.82 -11.53
N THR A 28 2.51 -32.29 -12.14
CA THR A 28 2.81 -30.86 -12.14
C THR A 28 3.30 -30.37 -13.51
N ALA A 29 2.93 -29.15 -13.87
CA ALA A 29 3.26 -28.51 -15.14
C ALA A 29 4.66 -27.90 -15.11
N LEU A 30 5.43 -28.05 -16.18
CA LEU A 30 6.77 -27.48 -16.31
C LEU A 30 6.73 -26.19 -17.14
N ALA A 31 7.65 -25.27 -16.87
CA ALA A 31 7.71 -23.95 -17.53
C ALA A 31 7.83 -24.03 -19.08
N GLY A 32 8.31 -25.14 -19.63
CA GLY A 32 8.38 -25.39 -21.07
C GLY A 32 7.08 -25.87 -21.73
N GLY A 33 5.95 -25.89 -21.00
CA GLY A 33 4.64 -26.35 -21.49
C GLY A 33 4.40 -27.87 -21.39
N GLY A 34 5.44 -28.65 -21.06
CA GLY A 34 5.30 -30.07 -20.72
C GLY A 34 4.86 -30.28 -19.27
N TRP A 35 4.81 -31.54 -18.83
CA TRP A 35 4.46 -31.91 -17.46
C TRP A 35 5.23 -33.14 -16.99
N VAL A 36 5.23 -33.40 -15.69
CA VAL A 36 5.77 -34.63 -15.10
C VAL A 36 4.69 -35.31 -14.26
N VAL A 37 4.59 -36.63 -14.40
CA VAL A 37 3.66 -37.46 -13.62
C VAL A 37 4.47 -38.38 -12.73
N ALA A 38 4.09 -38.50 -11.46
CA ALA A 38 4.59 -39.52 -10.54
C ALA A 38 3.47 -40.46 -10.12
N TRP A 39 3.81 -41.70 -9.81
CA TRP A 39 2.86 -42.71 -9.35
C TRP A 39 3.55 -43.82 -8.57
N GLU A 40 2.80 -44.44 -7.68
CA GLU A 40 3.18 -45.65 -6.96
C GLU A 40 3.10 -46.86 -7.90
N ALA A 41 4.08 -47.74 -7.82
CA ALA A 41 4.09 -49.01 -8.53
C ALA A 41 4.56 -50.11 -7.58
N TYR A 42 3.81 -51.22 -7.59
CA TYR A 42 4.20 -52.41 -6.87
C TYR A 42 5.24 -53.19 -7.68
N GLU A 43 6.32 -53.60 -7.02
CA GLU A 43 7.44 -54.25 -7.68
C GLU A 43 7.13 -55.73 -7.96
N SER A 44 7.48 -56.19 -9.16
CA SER A 44 7.14 -57.53 -9.64
C SER A 44 7.88 -58.67 -8.92
N ASP A 45 8.92 -58.32 -8.16
CA ASP A 45 9.65 -59.24 -7.28
C ASP A 45 9.01 -59.37 -5.87
N GLY A 46 7.90 -58.67 -5.63
CA GLY A 46 7.14 -58.72 -4.38
C GLY A 46 7.76 -57.95 -3.21
N THR A 47 8.72 -57.06 -3.48
CA THR A 47 9.48 -56.38 -2.43
C THR A 47 8.80 -55.15 -1.83
N GLY A 48 7.75 -54.62 -2.46
CA GLY A 48 6.93 -53.52 -1.93
C GLY A 48 6.50 -52.51 -2.98
N TYR A 49 6.12 -51.31 -2.51
CA TYR A 49 5.79 -50.17 -3.36
C TYR A 49 6.99 -49.26 -3.56
N ASN A 50 7.18 -48.80 -4.79
CA ASN A 50 8.13 -47.75 -5.15
C ASN A 50 7.39 -46.62 -5.88
N VAL A 51 7.97 -45.43 -5.90
CA VAL A 51 7.43 -44.31 -6.65
C VAL A 51 8.30 -43.99 -7.85
N TYR A 52 7.66 -43.91 -9.00
CA TYR A 52 8.27 -43.56 -10.27
C TYR A 52 7.77 -42.24 -10.80
N GLN A 53 8.54 -41.65 -11.70
CA GLN A 53 8.18 -40.47 -12.46
C GLN A 53 8.48 -40.63 -13.96
N GLN A 54 7.69 -39.94 -14.78
CA GLN A 54 7.89 -39.79 -16.23
C GLN A 54 7.55 -38.36 -16.65
N ARG A 55 8.44 -37.77 -17.43
CA ARG A 55 8.22 -36.44 -18.03
C ARG A 55 7.56 -36.57 -19.38
N PHE A 56 6.81 -35.54 -19.75
CA PHE A 56 6.15 -35.39 -21.03
C PHE A 56 6.45 -34.01 -21.60
N ASP A 57 6.58 -33.91 -22.92
CA ASP A 57 6.63 -32.64 -23.62
C ASP A 57 5.24 -32.01 -23.74
N ALA A 58 5.16 -30.80 -24.31
CA ALA A 58 3.90 -30.08 -24.47
C ALA A 58 2.88 -30.77 -25.41
N GLN A 59 3.33 -31.76 -26.20
CA GLN A 59 2.47 -32.57 -27.06
C GLN A 59 2.04 -33.88 -26.38
N GLY A 60 2.51 -34.14 -25.16
CA GLY A 60 2.22 -35.35 -24.40
C GLY A 60 3.08 -36.55 -24.76
N TYR A 61 4.20 -36.37 -25.48
CA TYR A 61 5.15 -37.45 -25.71
C TYR A 61 6.12 -37.60 -24.53
N PRO A 62 6.47 -38.84 -24.13
CA PRO A 62 7.40 -39.05 -23.03
C PRO A 62 8.82 -38.53 -23.36
N VAL A 63 9.39 -37.79 -22.42
CA VAL A 63 10.76 -37.25 -22.48
C VAL A 63 11.64 -38.03 -21.51
N GLY A 64 12.64 -38.73 -22.03
CA GLY A 64 13.51 -39.60 -21.22
C GLY A 64 12.82 -40.91 -20.79
N GLN A 65 13.50 -41.66 -19.93
CA GLN A 65 12.99 -42.94 -19.41
C GLN A 65 12.28 -42.74 -18.07
N LYS A 66 11.31 -43.62 -17.77
CA LYS A 66 10.75 -43.80 -16.44
C LYS A 66 11.89 -43.98 -15.43
N SER A 67 11.84 -43.25 -14.31
CA SER A 67 12.89 -43.28 -13.27
C SER A 67 12.27 -43.24 -11.87
N PRO A 68 12.91 -43.86 -10.86
CA PRO A 68 12.44 -43.75 -9.47
C PRO A 68 12.70 -42.35 -8.92
N ILE A 69 11.84 -41.89 -8.00
CA ILE A 69 12.09 -40.61 -7.29
C ILE A 69 12.99 -40.78 -6.06
N SER A 70 13.04 -41.99 -5.50
CA SER A 70 13.85 -42.35 -4.34
C SER A 70 15.14 -43.04 -4.76
N ALA A 71 16.21 -42.82 -3.99
CA ALA A 71 17.47 -43.55 -4.11
C ALA A 71 17.46 -44.93 -3.40
N GLN A 72 16.44 -45.22 -2.59
CA GLN A 72 16.36 -46.47 -1.83
C GLN A 72 15.95 -47.67 -2.69
N SER A 73 16.27 -48.87 -2.19
CA SER A 73 15.84 -50.12 -2.81
C SER A 73 14.35 -50.39 -2.62
N ALA A 74 13.81 -51.19 -3.53
CA ALA A 74 12.42 -51.65 -3.60
C ALA A 74 11.86 -52.34 -2.33
N SER A 75 12.72 -52.75 -1.38
CA SER A 75 12.31 -53.32 -0.09
C SER A 75 11.80 -52.29 0.94
N THR A 76 11.75 -51.01 0.59
CA THR A 76 11.22 -49.93 1.45
C THR A 76 9.99 -49.34 0.78
N TRP A 77 8.85 -49.32 1.48
CA TRP A 77 7.59 -48.87 0.89
C TRP A 77 7.62 -47.35 0.68
N GLN A 78 7.52 -46.92 -0.57
CA GLN A 78 7.39 -45.52 -0.99
C GLN A 78 5.95 -45.24 -1.42
N LEU A 79 5.30 -44.23 -0.83
CA LEU A 79 3.87 -43.96 -1.01
C LEU A 79 3.58 -42.45 -1.11
N ASN A 80 2.38 -42.10 -1.57
CA ASN A 80 1.80 -40.75 -1.57
C ASN A 80 2.71 -39.66 -2.17
N PRO A 81 3.08 -39.77 -3.45
CA PRO A 81 3.96 -38.80 -4.06
C PRO A 81 3.25 -37.49 -4.41
N ILE A 82 3.92 -36.38 -4.15
CA ILE A 82 3.51 -35.03 -4.52
C ILE A 82 4.61 -34.42 -5.38
N LEU A 83 4.24 -33.93 -6.56
CA LEU A 83 5.12 -33.18 -7.45
C LEU A 83 4.73 -31.70 -7.44
N THR A 84 5.73 -30.83 -7.37
CA THR A 84 5.52 -29.39 -7.50
C THR A 84 6.60 -28.77 -8.37
N ALA A 85 6.19 -28.06 -9.41
CA ALA A 85 7.09 -27.35 -10.28
C ALA A 85 7.84 -26.23 -9.54
N LEU A 86 9.10 -26.04 -9.90
CA LEU A 86 9.96 -25.00 -9.34
C LEU A 86 10.16 -23.87 -10.35
N PRO A 87 10.34 -22.61 -9.90
CA PRO A 87 10.48 -21.47 -10.80
C PRO A 87 11.74 -21.52 -11.69
N ASP A 88 12.72 -22.34 -11.35
CA ASP A 88 13.93 -22.59 -12.14
C ASP A 88 13.70 -23.58 -13.31
N GLY A 89 12.46 -24.05 -13.49
CA GLY A 89 12.08 -25.03 -14.50
C GLY A 89 12.27 -26.49 -14.09
N GLY A 90 12.81 -26.75 -12.89
CA GLY A 90 12.84 -28.07 -12.26
C GLY A 90 11.52 -28.41 -11.55
N TRP A 91 11.56 -29.46 -10.73
CA TRP A 91 10.44 -29.83 -9.86
C TRP A 91 10.95 -30.46 -8.55
N LEU A 92 10.14 -30.37 -7.52
CA LEU A 92 10.31 -31.07 -6.25
C LEU A 92 9.38 -32.28 -6.22
N ALA A 93 9.91 -33.43 -5.80
CA ALA A 93 9.14 -34.60 -5.44
C ALA A 93 9.18 -34.77 -3.92
N THR A 94 8.02 -34.97 -3.29
CA THR A 94 7.89 -35.29 -1.86
C THR A 94 7.04 -36.54 -1.70
N TRP A 95 7.40 -37.44 -0.80
CA TRP A 95 6.72 -38.73 -0.64
C TRP A 95 6.90 -39.29 0.76
N GLU A 96 6.13 -40.32 1.10
CA GLU A 96 6.28 -41.10 2.31
C GLU A 96 7.18 -42.30 2.09
N SER A 97 8.03 -42.61 3.08
CA SER A 97 8.95 -43.74 2.99
C SER A 97 9.08 -44.50 4.29
N GLN A 98 8.84 -45.81 4.24
CA GLN A 98 8.96 -46.73 5.37
C GLN A 98 10.42 -47.12 5.62
N GLN A 99 11.22 -46.15 6.05
CA GLN A 99 12.66 -46.30 6.33
C GLN A 99 12.99 -46.28 7.83
N ASP A 100 12.01 -46.01 8.70
CA ASP A 100 12.27 -45.86 10.14
C ASP A 100 12.44 -47.22 10.85
N SER A 101 13.26 -47.23 11.90
CA SER A 101 13.68 -48.46 12.59
C SER A 101 12.55 -49.18 13.32
N ASP A 102 11.47 -48.46 13.65
CA ASP A 102 10.24 -49.00 14.25
C ASP A 102 9.25 -49.50 13.18
N GLY A 103 9.59 -49.39 11.90
CA GLY A 103 8.75 -49.74 10.76
C GLY A 103 7.72 -48.68 10.39
N SER A 104 7.81 -47.45 10.90
CA SER A 104 6.94 -46.35 10.47
C SER A 104 7.43 -45.65 9.21
N SER A 105 6.55 -44.83 8.63
CA SER A 105 6.89 -43.94 7.51
C SER A 105 7.41 -42.58 7.98
N GLY A 106 8.43 -42.08 7.30
CA GLY A 106 8.86 -40.68 7.32
C GLY A 106 8.47 -39.94 6.03
N VAL A 107 8.56 -38.61 6.03
CA VAL A 107 8.38 -37.78 4.84
C VAL A 107 9.74 -37.41 4.27
N PHE A 108 9.90 -37.59 2.96
CA PHE A 108 11.14 -37.37 2.23
C PHE A 108 10.91 -36.52 0.99
N GLN A 109 11.97 -35.90 0.51
CA GLN A 109 11.96 -35.04 -0.67
C GLN A 109 13.22 -35.21 -1.53
N GLN A 110 13.07 -34.93 -2.82
CA GLN A 110 14.12 -34.90 -3.83
C GLN A 110 13.85 -33.76 -4.81
N ARG A 111 14.88 -32.99 -5.14
CA ARG A 111 14.79 -31.90 -6.11
C ARG A 111 15.37 -32.37 -7.45
N PHE A 112 14.65 -32.14 -8.53
CA PHE A 112 15.11 -32.43 -9.89
C PHE A 112 15.27 -31.14 -10.68
N ASN A 113 16.33 -31.04 -11.47
CA ASN A 113 16.47 -29.94 -12.43
C ASN A 113 15.57 -30.13 -13.66
N ALA A 114 15.53 -29.13 -14.56
CA ALA A 114 14.75 -29.18 -15.79
C ALA A 114 15.09 -30.36 -16.73
N GLN A 115 16.23 -31.03 -16.54
CA GLN A 115 16.64 -32.21 -17.29
C GLN A 115 16.25 -33.53 -16.59
N GLY A 116 15.73 -33.48 -15.36
CA GLY A 116 15.38 -34.65 -14.54
C GLY A 116 16.55 -35.27 -13.78
N GLN A 117 17.61 -34.51 -13.55
CA GLN A 117 18.73 -34.94 -12.72
C GLN A 117 18.46 -34.55 -11.26
N ALA A 118 18.66 -35.50 -10.35
CA ALA A 118 18.54 -35.26 -8.92
C ALA A 118 19.61 -34.29 -8.41
N LEU A 119 19.21 -33.38 -7.53
CA LEU A 119 20.06 -32.32 -6.98
C LEU A 119 20.37 -32.52 -5.50
N PHE A 120 19.57 -33.28 -4.75
CA PHE A 120 19.99 -33.76 -3.43
C PHE A 120 20.81 -35.02 -3.63
N VAL A 121 22.11 -34.87 -3.38
CA VAL A 121 23.13 -35.89 -3.60
C VAL A 121 24.01 -36.07 -2.37
N ASP A 122 24.55 -37.27 -2.22
CA ASP A 122 25.56 -37.56 -1.20
C ASP A 122 26.92 -36.92 -1.54
N GLY A 123 27.91 -37.06 -0.65
CA GLY A 123 29.27 -36.53 -0.86
C GLY A 123 30.02 -37.14 -2.05
N SER A 124 29.47 -38.18 -2.69
CA SER A 124 29.99 -38.82 -3.90
C SER A 124 29.21 -38.43 -5.17
N GLY A 125 28.17 -37.59 -5.05
CA GLY A 125 27.33 -37.15 -6.16
C GLY A 125 26.21 -38.12 -6.55
N ASN A 126 25.95 -39.17 -5.76
CA ASN A 126 24.81 -40.06 -5.98
C ASN A 126 23.54 -39.47 -5.39
N GLN A 127 22.39 -39.74 -6.00
CA GLN A 127 21.09 -39.32 -5.48
C GLN A 127 20.93 -39.72 -4.00
N GLN A 128 20.48 -38.78 -3.18
CA GLN A 128 20.23 -38.98 -1.76
C GLN A 128 18.87 -38.38 -1.41
N ASP A 129 18.02 -39.20 -0.81
CA ASP A 129 16.71 -38.76 -0.32
C ASP A 129 16.90 -37.87 0.90
N LYS A 130 16.27 -36.69 0.88
CA LYS A 130 16.36 -35.74 1.98
C LYS A 130 15.12 -35.87 2.85
N ARG A 131 15.29 -36.28 4.10
CA ARG A 131 14.19 -36.35 5.06
C ARG A 131 13.68 -34.94 5.39
N VAL A 132 12.35 -34.81 5.49
CA VAL A 132 11.65 -33.59 5.87
C VAL A 132 11.44 -33.53 7.37
N ASN A 133 10.92 -34.62 7.96
CA ASN A 133 10.56 -34.71 9.38
C ASN A 133 11.76 -34.99 10.31
N THR A 134 11.70 -34.55 11.57
CA THR A 134 12.66 -34.84 12.63
C THR A 134 12.14 -35.93 13.57
N THR A 135 10.83 -35.98 13.79
CA THR A 135 10.17 -37.06 14.55
C THR A 135 10.17 -38.35 13.74
N THR A 136 10.88 -39.38 14.22
CA THR A 136 10.97 -40.69 13.56
C THR A 136 10.14 -41.78 14.24
N ALA A 137 9.44 -41.45 15.32
CA ALA A 137 8.60 -42.40 16.04
C ALA A 137 7.17 -42.32 15.48
N GLY A 138 6.69 -43.44 14.94
CA GLY A 138 5.36 -43.52 14.35
C GLY A 138 5.18 -42.74 13.05
N ASN A 139 4.07 -43.03 12.37
CA ASN A 139 3.86 -42.60 10.99
C ASN A 139 3.83 -41.07 10.84
N GLN A 140 4.58 -40.61 9.84
CA GLN A 140 4.51 -39.28 9.26
C GLN A 140 3.90 -39.45 7.86
N GLN A 141 2.75 -38.84 7.61
CA GLN A 141 1.91 -39.19 6.46
C GLN A 141 1.18 -37.98 5.86
N ALA A 142 0.61 -38.18 4.67
CA ALA A 142 -0.13 -37.21 3.87
C ALA A 142 0.64 -35.89 3.69
N PRO A 143 1.82 -35.90 3.05
CA PRO A 143 2.54 -34.65 2.79
C PRO A 143 1.78 -33.78 1.80
N SER A 144 1.84 -32.45 1.99
CA SER A 144 1.39 -31.45 1.02
C SER A 144 2.43 -30.34 0.89
N VAL A 145 2.60 -29.83 -0.32
CA VAL A 145 3.72 -28.96 -0.70
C VAL A 145 3.22 -27.76 -1.48
N ALA A 146 3.74 -26.58 -1.14
CA ALA A 146 3.55 -25.36 -1.93
C ALA A 146 4.90 -24.66 -2.17
N VAL A 147 5.08 -24.11 -3.38
CA VAL A 147 6.31 -23.44 -3.81
C VAL A 147 6.07 -21.94 -3.96
N PHE A 148 7.05 -21.13 -3.51
CA PHE A 148 6.96 -19.68 -3.63
C PHE A 148 7.23 -19.23 -5.08
N PRO A 149 6.54 -18.17 -5.56
CA PRO A 149 6.88 -17.53 -6.83
C PRO A 149 8.35 -17.08 -6.85
N ALA A 150 8.94 -17.03 -8.05
CA ALA A 150 10.30 -16.52 -8.25
C ALA A 150 10.44 -15.11 -7.66
N ALA A 151 11.54 -14.86 -6.96
CA ALA A 151 11.89 -13.55 -6.41
C ALA A 151 13.33 -13.20 -6.79
N GLN A 152 13.66 -11.91 -6.82
CA GLN A 152 14.99 -11.42 -7.21
C GLN A 152 16.10 -11.72 -6.18
N ASP A 153 15.76 -12.26 -5.00
CA ASP A 153 16.60 -12.33 -3.80
C ASP A 153 16.82 -13.75 -3.25
N ASP A 154 16.73 -14.79 -4.10
CA ASP A 154 16.80 -16.22 -3.72
C ASP A 154 15.68 -16.72 -2.78
N SER A 155 14.64 -15.92 -2.52
CA SER A 155 13.50 -16.32 -1.66
C SER A 155 12.50 -17.31 -2.31
N GLY A 156 12.86 -17.95 -3.43
CA GLY A 156 12.05 -18.96 -4.13
C GLY A 156 12.11 -20.34 -3.48
N GLY A 157 11.60 -20.48 -2.25
CA GLY A 157 11.59 -21.71 -1.46
C GLY A 157 10.32 -22.56 -1.59
N TRP A 158 10.06 -23.40 -0.59
CA TRP A 158 8.81 -24.15 -0.46
C TRP A 158 8.46 -24.44 1.00
N VAL A 159 7.18 -24.73 1.25
CA VAL A 159 6.69 -25.26 2.53
C VAL A 159 6.24 -26.69 2.32
N VAL A 160 6.64 -27.59 3.22
CA VAL A 160 6.10 -28.95 3.31
C VAL A 160 5.26 -29.03 4.59
N THR A 161 4.04 -29.53 4.47
CA THR A 161 3.14 -29.85 5.59
C THR A 161 2.90 -31.36 5.62
N TRP A 162 2.68 -31.95 6.79
CA TRP A 162 2.36 -33.37 6.94
C TRP A 162 1.62 -33.65 8.26
N SER A 163 0.95 -34.80 8.33
CA SER A 163 0.38 -35.34 9.56
C SER A 163 1.46 -36.12 10.31
N SER A 164 1.75 -35.74 11.54
CA SER A 164 2.71 -36.41 12.41
C SER A 164 1.98 -37.15 13.52
N LYS A 165 2.29 -38.43 13.73
CA LYS A 165 1.83 -39.14 14.93
C LYS A 165 2.41 -38.46 16.16
N SER A 166 1.56 -37.84 16.97
CA SER A 166 2.03 -37.04 18.11
C SER A 166 2.04 -37.83 19.41
N GLU A 167 2.67 -37.27 20.44
CA GLU A 167 2.55 -37.74 21.83
C GLU A 167 1.17 -37.37 22.45
N SER A 168 0.27 -36.72 21.70
CA SER A 168 -1.08 -36.38 22.15
C SER A 168 -1.94 -37.64 22.32
N PRO A 169 -2.83 -37.69 23.33
CA PRO A 169 -3.83 -38.75 23.43
C PRO A 169 -4.81 -38.82 22.23
N SER A 170 -4.84 -37.82 21.34
CA SER A 170 -5.81 -37.69 20.24
C SER A 170 -5.42 -38.35 18.92
N GLY A 171 -4.13 -38.65 18.65
CA GLY A 171 -3.70 -39.42 17.46
C GLY A 171 -2.63 -38.74 16.59
N PHE A 172 -3.04 -37.78 15.76
CA PHE A 172 -2.17 -37.04 14.82
C PHE A 172 -2.28 -35.52 15.03
N ASP A 173 -1.19 -34.83 14.70
CA ASP A 173 -1.07 -33.37 14.62
C ASP A 173 -0.52 -32.94 13.26
N ILE A 174 -0.77 -31.70 12.84
CA ILE A 174 -0.22 -31.15 11.60
C ILE A 174 1.09 -30.42 11.90
N PHE A 175 2.12 -30.73 11.13
CA PHE A 175 3.41 -30.06 11.17
C PHE A 175 3.75 -29.42 9.83
N GLN A 176 4.65 -28.44 9.87
CA GLN A 176 5.22 -27.83 8.68
C GLN A 176 6.72 -27.55 8.84
N GLN A 177 7.41 -27.50 7.71
CA GLN A 177 8.79 -27.05 7.60
C GLN A 177 8.98 -26.16 6.37
N TYR A 178 9.68 -25.05 6.55
CA TYR A 178 9.98 -24.07 5.51
C TYR A 178 11.40 -24.25 4.99
N TYR A 179 11.56 -24.18 3.66
CA TYR A 179 12.82 -24.37 2.97
C TYR A 179 13.14 -23.19 2.06
N ARG A 180 14.43 -22.87 1.93
CA ARG A 180 14.96 -22.03 0.85
C ARG A 180 14.95 -22.76 -0.49
N SER A 181 15.19 -22.01 -1.57
CA SER A 181 15.26 -22.51 -2.96
C SER A 181 16.29 -23.63 -3.18
N ASP A 182 17.37 -23.64 -2.40
CA ASP A 182 18.40 -24.69 -2.40
C ASP A 182 18.02 -25.93 -1.57
N GLY A 183 16.87 -25.90 -0.90
CA GLY A 183 16.40 -26.94 0.02
C GLY A 183 16.99 -26.83 1.42
N THR A 184 17.67 -25.74 1.78
CA THR A 184 18.10 -25.49 3.16
C THR A 184 16.89 -25.15 4.03
N ALA A 185 16.66 -25.90 5.11
CA ALA A 185 15.59 -25.63 6.07
C ALA A 185 15.81 -24.29 6.79
N ILE A 186 14.73 -23.54 7.04
CA ILE A 186 14.73 -22.34 7.86
C ILE A 186 13.99 -22.64 9.17
N GLY A 187 14.69 -22.47 10.29
CA GLY A 187 14.11 -22.80 11.60
C GLY A 187 13.98 -24.31 11.82
N GLY A 188 13.24 -24.66 12.86
CA GLY A 188 12.84 -26.03 13.15
C GLY A 188 11.42 -26.32 12.67
N GLU A 189 11.02 -27.57 12.80
CA GLU A 189 9.64 -27.98 12.55
C GLU A 189 8.70 -27.30 13.52
N ILE A 190 7.57 -26.84 13.02
CA ILE A 190 6.55 -26.22 13.85
C ILE A 190 5.23 -26.96 13.70
N LYS A 191 4.53 -27.10 14.82
CA LYS A 191 3.17 -27.60 14.86
C LYS A 191 2.24 -26.50 14.31
N VAL A 192 1.37 -26.87 13.37
CA VAL A 192 0.41 -25.98 12.72
C VAL A 192 -0.82 -25.79 13.58
N ASN A 193 -1.38 -26.89 14.10
CA ASN A 193 -2.57 -26.86 14.94
C ASN A 193 -2.22 -26.55 16.41
N THR A 194 -3.20 -25.98 17.09
CA THR A 194 -3.22 -25.55 18.49
C THR A 194 -4.35 -26.24 19.25
N VAL A 195 -5.30 -26.84 18.53
CA VAL A 195 -6.29 -27.76 19.11
C VAL A 195 -5.67 -29.15 19.23
N ASP A 196 -5.59 -29.62 20.48
CA ASP A 196 -4.98 -30.92 20.83
C ASP A 196 -6.02 -31.99 21.21
N ALA A 197 -7.31 -31.62 21.29
CA ALA A 197 -8.38 -32.53 21.71
C ALA A 197 -8.82 -33.48 20.59
N ASP A 198 -8.61 -33.08 19.35
CA ASP A 198 -9.05 -33.77 18.14
C ASP A 198 -7.81 -34.39 17.46
N SER A 199 -8.03 -35.40 16.61
CA SER A 199 -7.00 -35.91 15.72
C SER A 199 -6.98 -35.05 14.46
N GLU A 200 -5.79 -34.63 14.04
CA GLU A 200 -5.59 -33.72 12.92
C GLU A 200 -4.88 -34.43 11.77
N TYR A 201 -5.46 -34.46 10.57
CA TYR A 201 -4.91 -35.18 9.42
C TYR A 201 -5.28 -34.57 8.06
N ASP A 202 -4.67 -35.08 6.99
CA ASP A 202 -4.85 -34.65 5.59
C ASP A 202 -4.63 -33.14 5.37
N PRO A 203 -3.43 -32.61 5.63
CA PRO A 203 -3.15 -31.20 5.37
C PRO A 203 -3.09 -30.90 3.88
N SER A 204 -3.54 -29.72 3.49
CA SER A 204 -3.37 -29.14 2.17
C SER A 204 -2.86 -27.71 2.32
N VAL A 205 -1.77 -27.37 1.62
CA VAL A 205 -1.12 -26.06 1.69
C VAL A 205 -1.11 -25.35 0.35
N THR A 206 -1.32 -24.03 0.35
CA THR A 206 -1.16 -23.17 -0.83
C THR A 206 -0.50 -21.84 -0.46
N ILE A 207 0.33 -21.30 -1.36
CA ILE A 207 1.02 -20.01 -1.20
C ILE A 207 0.26 -18.92 -1.93
N LEU A 208 0.02 -17.80 -1.24
CA LEU A 208 -0.68 -16.63 -1.76
C LEU A 208 0.28 -15.66 -2.45
N SER A 209 -0.28 -14.75 -3.25
CA SER A 209 0.49 -13.76 -4.04
C SER A 209 1.30 -12.79 -3.18
N ASP A 210 0.91 -12.57 -1.92
CA ASP A 210 1.66 -11.77 -0.95
C ASP A 210 2.73 -12.55 -0.18
N ARG A 211 3.01 -13.79 -0.59
CA ARG A 211 4.01 -14.68 0.00
C ARG A 211 3.69 -15.13 1.42
N SER A 212 2.45 -14.99 1.87
CA SER A 212 1.93 -15.82 2.96
C SER A 212 1.44 -17.16 2.42
N TRP A 213 1.09 -18.10 3.30
CA TRP A 213 0.49 -19.37 2.89
C TRP A 213 -0.62 -19.78 3.85
N VAL A 214 -1.54 -20.59 3.34
CA VAL A 214 -2.66 -21.14 4.10
C VAL A 214 -2.47 -22.65 4.18
N VAL A 215 -2.54 -23.19 5.39
CA VAL A 215 -2.64 -24.62 5.65
C VAL A 215 -4.08 -24.92 6.04
N THR A 216 -4.68 -25.90 5.38
CA THR A 216 -6.03 -26.42 5.67
C THR A 216 -5.92 -27.89 6.05
N TRP A 217 -6.73 -28.38 6.98
CA TRP A 217 -6.65 -29.78 7.43
C TRP A 217 -7.97 -30.27 8.05
N THR A 218 -8.09 -31.59 8.19
CA THR A 218 -9.23 -32.23 8.87
C THR A 218 -8.95 -32.29 10.37
N SER A 219 -9.92 -31.81 11.17
CA SER A 219 -9.92 -31.86 12.63
C SER A 219 -11.08 -32.73 13.10
N ALA A 220 -10.78 -33.92 13.64
CA ALA A 220 -11.81 -34.91 13.97
C ALA A 220 -11.67 -35.50 15.38
N ALA A 221 -12.79 -35.52 16.09
CA ALA A 221 -13.02 -36.22 17.34
C ALA A 221 -14.01 -37.37 17.16
N ALA A 222 -14.31 -38.10 18.23
CA ALA A 222 -15.28 -39.19 18.21
C ALA A 222 -16.70 -38.79 17.76
N THR A 223 -17.07 -37.52 17.90
CA THR A 223 -18.44 -37.03 17.60
C THR A 223 -18.47 -35.77 16.72
N THR A 224 -17.33 -35.30 16.23
CA THR A 224 -17.21 -34.07 15.43
C THR A 224 -16.12 -34.24 14.39
N ALA A 225 -16.31 -33.72 13.19
CA ALA A 225 -15.26 -33.60 12.18
C ALA A 225 -15.49 -32.30 11.41
N ASN A 226 -14.46 -31.47 11.28
CA ASN A 226 -14.54 -30.18 10.62
C ASN A 226 -13.25 -29.90 9.85
N ILE A 227 -13.31 -28.94 8.93
CA ILE A 227 -12.11 -28.43 8.26
C ILE A 227 -11.64 -27.19 9.00
N ARG A 228 -10.35 -27.17 9.34
CA ARG A 228 -9.67 -26.02 9.90
C ARG A 228 -8.71 -25.42 8.90
N GLN A 229 -8.38 -24.16 9.11
CA GLN A 229 -7.30 -23.50 8.40
C GLN A 229 -6.56 -22.50 9.29
N GLN A 230 -5.29 -22.28 8.95
CA GLN A 230 -4.42 -21.28 9.55
C GLN A 230 -3.52 -20.69 8.46
N ARG A 231 -3.42 -19.36 8.46
CA ARG A 231 -2.53 -18.61 7.58
C ARG A 231 -1.20 -18.31 8.29
N PHE A 232 -0.10 -18.31 7.56
CA PHE A 232 1.23 -18.04 8.08
C PHE A 232 2.01 -17.11 7.15
N HIS A 233 2.95 -16.37 7.72
CA HIS A 233 3.97 -15.62 6.98
C HIS A 233 5.36 -15.80 7.60
N ILE A 234 6.39 -15.34 6.87
CA ILE A 234 7.75 -15.21 7.39
C ILE A 234 7.94 -13.79 7.91
N ASP A 235 8.28 -13.64 9.20
CA ASP A 235 8.57 -12.35 9.80
C ASP A 235 9.96 -11.82 9.39
N SER A 236 10.27 -10.58 9.80
CA SER A 236 11.57 -9.95 9.53
C SER A 236 12.79 -10.68 10.14
N GLY A 237 12.56 -11.62 11.07
CA GLY A 237 13.57 -12.46 11.70
C GLY A 237 13.76 -13.82 11.03
N ASN A 238 13.11 -14.09 9.88
CA ASN A 238 13.05 -15.39 9.22
C ASN A 238 12.32 -16.48 10.05
N ASN A 239 11.37 -16.09 10.90
CA ASN A 239 10.55 -17.04 11.63
C ASN A 239 9.20 -17.22 10.92
N VAL A 240 8.71 -18.45 10.90
CA VAL A 240 7.33 -18.73 10.51
C VAL A 240 6.41 -18.32 11.66
N VAL A 241 5.44 -17.46 11.39
CA VAL A 241 4.49 -16.94 12.38
C VAL A 241 3.05 -17.03 11.86
N PRO A 242 2.07 -17.38 12.71
CA PRO A 242 0.67 -17.44 12.31
C PRO A 242 0.06 -16.03 12.16
N ASP A 243 -0.76 -15.86 11.13
CA ASP A 243 -1.62 -14.70 10.95
C ASP A 243 -2.95 -14.91 11.68
N GLY A 244 -3.16 -14.18 12.77
CA GLY A 244 -4.35 -14.36 13.60
C GLY A 244 -4.36 -15.71 14.31
N GLY A 245 -5.53 -16.36 14.35
CA GLY A 245 -5.69 -17.68 14.96
C GLY A 245 -6.49 -18.61 14.06
N GLU A 246 -6.58 -19.88 14.47
CA GLU A 246 -7.24 -20.90 13.68
C GLU A 246 -8.72 -20.60 13.46
N ILE A 247 -9.18 -20.89 12.25
CA ILE A 247 -10.59 -20.75 11.91
C ILE A 247 -11.15 -22.06 11.38
N VAL A 248 -12.40 -22.34 11.75
CA VAL A 248 -13.18 -23.45 11.21
C VAL A 248 -13.84 -23.00 9.91
N VAL A 249 -13.67 -23.78 8.83
CA VAL A 249 -14.35 -23.55 7.56
C VAL A 249 -15.87 -23.73 7.77
N PRO A 250 -16.72 -22.79 7.33
CA PRO A 250 -18.16 -22.88 7.56
C PRO A 250 -18.81 -24.13 6.90
N ASN A 251 -19.31 -25.08 7.72
CA ASN A 251 -19.91 -26.32 7.22
C ASN A 251 -21.26 -26.74 7.85
N ALA A 252 -22.06 -25.79 8.35
CA ALA A 252 -23.42 -26.02 8.87
C ALA A 252 -23.61 -27.16 9.91
N GLY A 253 -22.53 -27.66 10.54
CA GLY A 253 -22.57 -28.72 11.54
C GLY A 253 -22.42 -30.15 11.01
N TYR A 254 -22.17 -30.34 9.71
CA TYR A 254 -21.93 -31.67 9.12
C TYR A 254 -20.48 -32.11 9.28
N PHE A 255 -20.25 -33.42 9.36
CA PHE A 255 -18.90 -33.99 9.41
C PHE A 255 -18.16 -33.76 8.11
N SER A 256 -17.02 -33.06 8.19
CA SER A 256 -16.20 -32.67 7.04
C SER A 256 -14.82 -33.34 7.05
N PHE A 257 -14.33 -33.73 5.87
CA PHE A 257 -13.03 -34.42 5.71
C PHE A 257 -12.31 -34.02 4.42
N VAL A 258 -11.01 -34.35 4.35
CA VAL A 258 -10.16 -34.34 3.14
C VAL A 258 -10.17 -32.98 2.40
N PRO A 259 -9.67 -31.91 3.05
CA PRO A 259 -9.67 -30.61 2.41
C PRO A 259 -8.62 -30.52 1.29
N ASN A 260 -8.92 -29.74 0.27
CA ASN A 260 -7.93 -29.30 -0.71
C ASN A 260 -8.01 -27.78 -0.87
N THR A 261 -6.88 -27.11 -1.05
CA THR A 261 -6.86 -25.66 -1.20
C THR A 261 -6.03 -25.20 -2.40
N ALA A 262 -6.51 -24.13 -3.06
CA ALA A 262 -5.82 -23.47 -4.17
C ALA A 262 -5.86 -21.94 -4.02
N ALA A 263 -4.70 -21.30 -4.14
CA ALA A 263 -4.57 -19.86 -4.24
C ALA A 263 -5.11 -19.33 -5.58
N LEU A 264 -5.79 -18.19 -5.55
CA LEU A 264 -6.34 -17.51 -6.72
C LEU A 264 -5.49 -16.31 -7.12
N ALA A 265 -5.58 -15.93 -8.40
CA ALA A 265 -4.82 -14.82 -8.97
C ALA A 265 -5.12 -13.45 -8.33
N ASP A 266 -6.28 -13.29 -7.68
CA ASP A 266 -6.65 -12.06 -6.97
C ASP A 266 -6.15 -12.02 -5.51
N GLY A 267 -5.31 -12.96 -5.11
CA GLY A 267 -4.75 -13.07 -3.76
C GLY A 267 -5.64 -13.81 -2.76
N GLY A 268 -6.88 -14.16 -3.15
CA GLY A 268 -7.74 -15.04 -2.36
C GLY A 268 -7.37 -16.52 -2.50
N TRP A 269 -8.20 -17.39 -1.94
CA TRP A 269 -8.07 -18.85 -2.09
C TRP A 269 -9.43 -19.55 -2.03
N VAL A 270 -9.48 -20.79 -2.49
CA VAL A 270 -10.64 -21.68 -2.37
C VAL A 270 -10.24 -22.90 -1.55
N VAL A 271 -11.18 -23.37 -0.73
CA VAL A 271 -11.07 -24.63 -0.01
C VAL A 271 -12.21 -25.53 -0.48
N THR A 272 -11.91 -26.78 -0.86
CA THR A 272 -12.89 -27.83 -1.10
C THR A 272 -12.79 -28.90 -0.01
N TRP A 273 -13.89 -29.59 0.30
CA TRP A 273 -13.91 -30.70 1.25
C TRP A 273 -15.07 -31.67 0.97
N GLU A 274 -15.02 -32.83 1.58
CA GLU A 274 -16.11 -33.81 1.61
C GLU A 274 -16.96 -33.59 2.85
N ALA A 275 -18.29 -33.64 2.72
CA ALA A 275 -19.19 -33.63 3.87
C ALA A 275 -20.23 -34.76 3.83
N ILE A 276 -20.46 -35.39 4.98
CA ILE A 276 -21.41 -36.50 5.13
C ILE A 276 -22.84 -35.96 5.31
N ASP A 277 -23.79 -36.53 4.58
CA ASP A 277 -25.25 -36.33 4.63
C ASP A 277 -25.73 -34.88 4.39
N GLN A 278 -24.84 -33.99 3.97
CA GLN A 278 -25.15 -32.57 3.76
C GLN A 278 -25.95 -32.33 2.49
N ASP A 279 -25.75 -33.14 1.46
CA ASP A 279 -26.51 -33.14 0.21
C ASP A 279 -27.74 -34.09 0.25
N GLY A 280 -27.95 -34.75 1.39
CA GLY A 280 -29.07 -35.65 1.65
C GLY A 280 -28.79 -37.14 1.38
N TRP A 281 -27.60 -37.52 0.90
CA TRP A 281 -27.23 -38.92 0.71
C TRP A 281 -25.71 -39.13 0.67
N GLY A 282 -25.15 -39.85 1.65
CA GLY A 282 -23.75 -40.27 1.57
C GLY A 282 -22.78 -39.09 1.72
N ARG A 283 -21.77 -38.98 0.85
CA ARG A 283 -20.81 -37.87 0.82
C ARG A 283 -21.03 -36.94 -0.37
N GLY A 284 -20.99 -35.63 -0.13
CA GLY A 284 -20.93 -34.60 -1.17
C GLY A 284 -19.64 -33.78 -1.10
N VAL A 285 -19.27 -33.14 -2.22
CA VAL A 285 -18.11 -32.23 -2.31
C VAL A 285 -18.60 -30.79 -2.21
N PHE A 286 -18.00 -30.02 -1.31
CA PHE A 286 -18.35 -28.62 -1.03
C PHE A 286 -17.15 -27.71 -1.20
N GLN A 287 -17.41 -26.40 -1.33
CA GLN A 287 -16.38 -25.39 -1.41
C GLN A 287 -16.73 -24.09 -0.68
N GLN A 288 -15.70 -23.33 -0.32
CA GLN A 288 -15.77 -21.96 0.17
C GLN A 288 -14.62 -21.14 -0.39
N ARG A 289 -14.94 -19.98 -0.97
CA ARG A 289 -13.97 -18.98 -1.43
C ARG A 289 -13.65 -17.98 -0.31
N TYR A 290 -12.41 -17.54 -0.23
CA TYR A 290 -11.93 -16.50 0.66
C TYR A 290 -11.24 -15.39 -0.14
N ASN A 291 -11.39 -14.15 0.32
CA ASN A 291 -10.65 -13.02 -0.25
C ASN A 291 -9.21 -12.98 0.30
N ALA A 292 -8.40 -12.05 -0.22
CA ALA A 292 -7.00 -11.90 0.20
C ALA A 292 -6.79 -11.58 1.70
N GLN A 293 -7.84 -11.12 2.41
CA GLN A 293 -7.83 -10.86 3.85
C GLN A 293 -8.32 -12.06 4.67
N GLY A 294 -8.73 -13.16 4.04
CA GLY A 294 -9.26 -14.35 4.70
C GLY A 294 -10.71 -14.26 5.13
N ALA A 295 -11.47 -13.29 4.62
CA ALA A 295 -12.91 -13.27 4.81
C ALA A 295 -13.60 -14.16 3.76
N PRO A 296 -14.64 -14.94 4.13
CA PRO A 296 -15.39 -15.74 3.19
C PRO A 296 -16.10 -14.85 2.16
N VAL A 297 -16.02 -15.23 0.89
CA VAL A 297 -16.72 -14.59 -0.23
C VAL A 297 -17.90 -15.47 -0.62
N GLY A 298 -19.11 -14.92 -0.50
CA GLY A 298 -20.34 -15.69 -0.68
C GLY A 298 -20.58 -16.70 0.43
N THR A 299 -21.50 -17.63 0.20
CA THR A 299 -21.79 -18.75 1.09
C THR A 299 -21.08 -20.01 0.62
N THR A 300 -20.94 -20.96 1.53
CA THR A 300 -20.60 -22.35 1.23
C THR A 300 -21.49 -22.88 0.10
N SER A 301 -20.91 -23.56 -0.90
CA SER A 301 -21.66 -24.13 -2.03
C SER A 301 -21.24 -25.57 -2.32
N GLN A 302 -22.20 -26.39 -2.75
CA GLN A 302 -21.94 -27.74 -3.22
C GLN A 302 -21.34 -27.71 -4.62
N VAL A 303 -20.33 -28.55 -4.86
CA VAL A 303 -19.61 -28.65 -6.13
C VAL A 303 -20.31 -29.61 -7.08
N ASN A 304 -20.62 -30.82 -6.60
CA ASN A 304 -21.33 -31.84 -7.37
C ASN A 304 -22.79 -31.48 -7.56
N THR A 305 -23.33 -31.76 -8.75
CA THR A 305 -24.77 -31.67 -9.03
C THR A 305 -25.46 -33.02 -8.82
N THR A 306 -24.72 -34.11 -9.01
CA THR A 306 -25.17 -35.47 -8.70
C THR A 306 -25.07 -35.71 -7.20
N VAL A 307 -26.15 -36.22 -6.60
CA VAL A 307 -26.24 -36.50 -5.15
C VAL A 307 -26.46 -38.00 -4.84
N ALA A 308 -26.52 -38.85 -5.85
CA ALA A 308 -26.72 -40.29 -5.64
C ALA A 308 -25.37 -40.98 -5.46
N GLY A 309 -25.22 -41.76 -4.38
CA GLY A 309 -23.94 -42.41 -4.04
C GLY A 309 -22.93 -41.41 -3.48
N ASP A 310 -21.73 -41.89 -3.13
CA ASP A 310 -20.68 -41.03 -2.57
C ASP A 310 -19.92 -40.23 -3.66
N GLN A 311 -19.76 -38.93 -3.44
CA GLN A 311 -18.83 -38.05 -4.15
C GLN A 311 -17.69 -37.67 -3.21
N GLU A 312 -16.47 -38.06 -3.57
CA GLU A 312 -15.31 -38.00 -2.67
C GLU A 312 -13.99 -37.71 -3.42
N ARG A 313 -12.90 -37.57 -2.67
CA ARG A 313 -11.52 -37.37 -3.12
C ARG A 313 -11.39 -36.23 -4.14
N SER A 314 -11.83 -35.04 -3.73
CA SER A 314 -11.70 -33.86 -4.60
C SER A 314 -10.24 -33.51 -4.86
N SER A 315 -9.94 -32.96 -6.02
CA SER A 315 -8.74 -32.18 -6.29
C SER A 315 -9.13 -30.83 -6.90
N ILE A 316 -8.31 -29.80 -6.71
CA ILE A 316 -8.59 -28.43 -7.17
C ILE A 316 -7.36 -27.83 -7.84
N VAL A 317 -7.59 -27.05 -8.91
CA VAL A 317 -6.54 -26.24 -9.54
C VAL A 317 -7.08 -24.87 -9.91
N ALA A 318 -6.34 -23.82 -9.59
CA ALA A 318 -6.63 -22.46 -10.03
C ALA A 318 -6.15 -22.26 -11.47
N LEU A 319 -6.94 -21.52 -12.25
CA LEU A 319 -6.64 -21.20 -13.64
C LEU A 319 -6.13 -19.75 -13.78
N LEU A 320 -5.41 -19.49 -14.88
CA LEU A 320 -4.85 -18.16 -15.17
C LEU A 320 -5.92 -17.08 -15.41
N ASP A 321 -7.14 -17.47 -15.76
CA ASP A 321 -8.28 -16.57 -15.91
C ASP A 321 -8.94 -16.16 -14.57
N GLY A 322 -8.37 -16.61 -13.45
CA GLY A 322 -8.87 -16.35 -12.10
C GLY A 322 -9.97 -17.31 -11.63
N GLY A 323 -10.49 -18.16 -12.52
CA GLY A 323 -11.36 -19.27 -12.18
C GLY A 323 -10.61 -20.47 -11.62
N TRP A 324 -11.31 -21.57 -11.40
CA TRP A 324 -10.72 -22.82 -10.93
C TRP A 324 -11.51 -24.03 -11.44
N VAL A 325 -10.90 -25.21 -11.36
CA VAL A 325 -11.54 -26.49 -11.67
C VAL A 325 -11.48 -27.35 -10.41
N VAL A 326 -12.60 -28.00 -10.08
CA VAL A 326 -12.67 -29.03 -9.05
C VAL A 326 -13.00 -30.35 -9.75
N ALA A 327 -12.23 -31.40 -9.47
CA ALA A 327 -12.50 -32.76 -9.93
C ALA A 327 -12.72 -33.69 -8.73
N TRP A 328 -13.55 -34.72 -8.87
CA TRP A 328 -13.88 -35.67 -7.81
C TRP A 328 -14.29 -37.03 -8.40
N GLN A 329 -14.22 -38.07 -7.58
CA GLN A 329 -14.74 -39.39 -7.94
C GLN A 329 -16.19 -39.52 -7.45
N SER A 330 -17.04 -40.17 -8.24
CA SER A 330 -18.49 -40.25 -8.02
C SER A 330 -18.96 -41.70 -8.17
N GLU A 331 -19.61 -42.24 -7.14
CA GLU A 331 -20.09 -43.61 -7.11
C GLU A 331 -21.34 -43.81 -7.99
N GLY A 332 -21.24 -44.72 -8.96
CA GLY A 332 -22.35 -45.21 -9.77
C GLY A 332 -22.87 -44.26 -10.84
N GLN A 333 -22.33 -43.04 -10.94
CA GLN A 333 -22.85 -42.01 -11.83
C GLN A 333 -22.67 -42.32 -13.33
N ASP A 334 -21.62 -43.04 -13.72
CA ASP A 334 -21.40 -43.50 -15.09
C ASP A 334 -21.94 -44.91 -15.36
N GLY A 335 -22.58 -45.53 -14.36
CA GLY A 335 -23.15 -46.87 -14.40
C GLY A 335 -22.21 -47.98 -13.90
N TYR A 336 -20.96 -47.70 -13.53
CA TYR A 336 -20.00 -48.68 -13.05
C TYR A 336 -19.11 -48.12 -11.93
N GLY A 337 -19.06 -48.78 -10.78
CA GLY A 337 -18.06 -48.47 -9.75
C GLY A 337 -18.00 -46.98 -9.40
N ARG A 338 -16.80 -46.39 -9.38
CA ARG A 338 -16.57 -44.94 -9.27
C ARG A 338 -16.08 -44.36 -10.59
N GLY A 339 -16.81 -43.38 -11.13
CA GLY A 339 -16.38 -42.58 -12.28
C GLY A 339 -15.75 -41.25 -11.85
N LEU A 340 -15.00 -40.58 -12.73
CA LEU A 340 -14.34 -39.31 -12.42
C LEU A 340 -15.03 -38.13 -13.11
N TYR A 341 -15.33 -37.08 -12.36
CA TYR A 341 -16.09 -35.91 -12.79
C TYR A 341 -15.40 -34.61 -12.40
N MET A 342 -15.79 -33.51 -13.04
CA MET A 342 -15.29 -32.18 -12.73
C MET A 342 -16.31 -31.08 -13.01
N GLN A 343 -16.10 -29.93 -12.37
CA GLN A 343 -16.81 -28.68 -12.58
C GLN A 343 -15.80 -27.54 -12.66
N ARG A 344 -15.91 -26.73 -13.71
CA ARG A 344 -15.15 -25.47 -13.85
C ARG A 344 -15.96 -24.33 -13.24
N TYR A 345 -15.28 -23.37 -12.64
CA TYR A 345 -15.83 -22.15 -12.07
C TYR A 345 -15.18 -20.91 -12.71
N TYR A 346 -15.97 -19.86 -12.87
CA TYR A 346 -15.45 -18.54 -13.18
C TYR A 346 -14.84 -17.89 -11.93
N ALA A 347 -14.11 -16.79 -12.10
CA ALA A 347 -13.43 -16.09 -11.01
C ALA A 347 -14.36 -15.58 -9.89
N ASP A 348 -15.65 -15.39 -10.19
CA ASP A 348 -16.67 -15.00 -9.22
C ASP A 348 -17.25 -16.18 -8.42
N GLY A 349 -16.87 -17.41 -8.76
CA GLY A 349 -17.36 -18.65 -8.13
C GLY A 349 -18.64 -19.20 -8.72
N SER A 350 -19.16 -18.65 -9.83
CA SER A 350 -20.26 -19.26 -10.57
C SER A 350 -19.78 -20.45 -11.41
N PRO A 351 -20.57 -21.54 -11.52
CA PRO A 351 -20.20 -22.70 -12.33
C PRO A 351 -20.20 -22.36 -13.82
N ALA A 352 -19.12 -22.72 -14.51
CA ALA A 352 -18.95 -22.60 -15.95
C ALA A 352 -19.47 -23.86 -16.66
N GLY A 353 -20.76 -23.85 -17.00
CA GLY A 353 -21.44 -25.00 -17.59
C GLY A 353 -21.83 -26.06 -16.57
N ALA A 354 -22.31 -27.20 -17.06
CA ALA A 354 -22.68 -28.34 -16.23
C ALA A 354 -21.48 -29.20 -15.85
N GLU A 355 -21.65 -30.02 -14.83
CA GLU A 355 -20.73 -31.07 -14.45
C GLU A 355 -20.38 -31.98 -15.63
N MET A 356 -19.10 -32.32 -15.77
CA MET A 356 -18.55 -33.09 -16.89
C MET A 356 -17.79 -34.33 -16.40
N ARG A 357 -18.00 -35.47 -17.05
CA ARG A 357 -17.17 -36.67 -16.83
C ARG A 357 -15.77 -36.45 -17.41
N VAL A 358 -14.75 -36.69 -16.59
CA VAL A 358 -13.34 -36.57 -16.97
C VAL A 358 -12.94 -37.70 -17.91
N THR A 359 -13.56 -38.87 -17.83
CA THR A 359 -13.12 -40.07 -18.55
C THR A 359 -14.08 -40.52 -19.66
N ASP A 360 -13.51 -41.08 -20.73
CA ASP A 360 -14.18 -41.90 -21.72
C ASP A 360 -14.24 -43.37 -21.25
N ILE A 361 -13.22 -43.82 -20.51
CA ILE A 361 -13.24 -45.11 -19.82
C ILE A 361 -14.26 -45.04 -18.68
N THR A 362 -15.16 -46.02 -18.66
CA THR A 362 -16.23 -46.18 -17.67
C THR A 362 -16.25 -47.58 -17.07
N VAL A 363 -15.35 -48.48 -17.48
CA VAL A 363 -15.30 -49.84 -16.94
C VAL A 363 -14.35 -49.84 -15.75
N GLY A 364 -14.83 -50.36 -14.62
CA GLY A 364 -14.08 -50.37 -13.36
C GLY A 364 -13.94 -48.98 -12.74
N ASP A 365 -13.11 -48.86 -11.71
CA ASP A 365 -13.04 -47.62 -10.93
C ASP A 365 -11.99 -46.64 -11.47
N GLN A 366 -12.36 -45.37 -11.61
CA GLN A 366 -11.47 -44.25 -11.87
C GLN A 366 -11.34 -43.40 -10.58
N ARG A 367 -10.11 -43.29 -10.04
CA ARG A 367 -9.86 -42.76 -8.69
C ARG A 367 -8.59 -41.90 -8.62
N PHE A 368 -8.45 -41.15 -7.53
CA PHE A 368 -7.26 -40.36 -7.17
C PHE A 368 -6.83 -39.38 -8.26
N SER A 369 -7.73 -38.46 -8.60
CA SER A 369 -7.39 -37.43 -9.56
C SER A 369 -6.41 -36.42 -8.95
N HIS A 370 -5.47 -35.95 -9.76
CA HIS A 370 -4.68 -34.76 -9.47
C HIS A 370 -4.61 -33.88 -10.71
N MET A 371 -4.54 -32.57 -10.51
CA MET A 371 -4.60 -31.59 -11.59
C MET A 371 -3.47 -30.58 -11.54
N THR A 372 -3.09 -30.07 -12.72
CA THR A 372 -2.20 -28.92 -12.85
C THR A 372 -2.65 -28.05 -14.02
N ALA A 373 -2.59 -26.73 -13.85
CA ALA A 373 -2.86 -25.78 -14.92
C ALA A 373 -1.59 -25.61 -15.77
N LEU A 374 -1.78 -25.40 -17.07
CA LEU A 374 -0.73 -25.07 -18.02
C LEU A 374 -0.73 -23.56 -18.31
N ALA A 375 0.41 -23.05 -18.78
CA ALA A 375 0.59 -21.62 -19.05
C ALA A 375 -0.31 -21.07 -20.17
N ASP A 376 -0.90 -21.94 -20.99
CA ASP A 376 -1.84 -21.59 -22.07
C ASP A 376 -3.31 -21.55 -21.62
N GLY A 377 -3.58 -21.73 -20.32
CA GLY A 377 -4.93 -21.74 -19.75
C GLY A 377 -5.65 -23.09 -19.83
N SER A 378 -5.02 -24.10 -20.42
CA SER A 378 -5.48 -25.49 -20.33
C SER A 378 -5.06 -26.14 -19.01
N TRP A 379 -5.55 -27.35 -18.72
CA TRP A 379 -5.15 -28.10 -17.53
C TRP A 379 -5.04 -29.59 -17.83
N ILE A 380 -4.21 -30.25 -17.04
CA ILE A 380 -3.98 -31.69 -17.10
C ILE A 380 -4.67 -32.32 -15.90
N VAL A 381 -5.37 -33.43 -16.13
CA VAL A 381 -5.89 -34.32 -15.08
C VAL A 381 -5.17 -35.66 -15.20
N THR A 382 -4.51 -36.11 -14.14
CA THR A 382 -4.03 -37.49 -14.01
C THR A 382 -4.95 -38.27 -13.07
N TYR A 383 -5.12 -39.56 -13.32
CA TYR A 383 -5.98 -40.43 -12.52
C TYR A 383 -5.55 -41.88 -12.67
N GLN A 384 -5.93 -42.69 -11.69
CA GLN A 384 -5.85 -44.14 -11.78
C GLN A 384 -7.13 -44.68 -12.42
N SER A 385 -7.00 -45.63 -13.35
CA SER A 385 -8.11 -46.43 -13.88
C SER A 385 -7.87 -47.91 -13.57
N PHE A 386 -8.88 -48.58 -12.99
CA PHE A 386 -8.84 -50.00 -12.67
C PHE A 386 -9.62 -50.82 -13.68
N ASP A 387 -8.98 -51.84 -14.24
CA ASP A 387 -9.59 -52.88 -15.06
C ASP A 387 -9.50 -54.22 -14.32
N ALA A 388 -10.61 -54.97 -14.26
CA ALA A 388 -10.65 -56.30 -13.62
C ALA A 388 -9.70 -57.33 -14.27
N VAL A 389 -9.29 -57.12 -15.53
CA VAL A 389 -8.38 -57.99 -16.29
C VAL A 389 -6.92 -57.51 -16.14
N ASN A 390 -6.68 -56.20 -16.18
CA ASN A 390 -5.34 -55.63 -16.31
C ASN A 390 -4.84 -54.91 -15.04
N GLY A 391 -5.63 -54.88 -13.96
CA GLY A 391 -5.29 -54.16 -12.73
C GLY A 391 -5.38 -52.65 -12.89
N ALA A 392 -4.62 -51.90 -12.09
CA ALA A 392 -4.62 -50.44 -12.15
C ALA A 392 -3.57 -49.90 -13.13
N SER A 393 -3.93 -48.82 -13.83
CA SER A 393 -3.04 -48.07 -14.71
C SER A 393 -3.21 -46.57 -14.50
N VAL A 394 -2.14 -45.80 -14.66
CA VAL A 394 -2.20 -44.33 -14.62
C VAL A 394 -2.48 -43.80 -16.00
N TYR A 395 -3.44 -42.89 -16.06
CA TYR A 395 -3.78 -42.12 -17.25
C TYR A 395 -3.59 -40.64 -17.00
N VAL A 396 -3.44 -39.91 -18.11
CA VAL A 396 -3.47 -38.46 -18.15
C VAL A 396 -4.44 -38.03 -19.25
N ARG A 397 -5.20 -36.96 -18.98
CA ARG A 397 -6.08 -36.32 -19.95
C ARG A 397 -5.88 -34.82 -19.92
N HIS A 398 -5.72 -34.24 -21.10
CA HIS A 398 -5.55 -32.81 -21.30
C HIS A 398 -6.91 -32.17 -21.59
N PHE A 399 -7.22 -31.08 -20.90
CA PHE A 399 -8.44 -30.31 -21.10
C PHE A 399 -8.08 -28.89 -21.51
N SER A 400 -8.57 -28.48 -22.68
CA SER A 400 -8.35 -27.14 -23.20
C SER A 400 -9.66 -26.36 -23.23
N PRO A 401 -9.62 -25.04 -22.99
CA PRO A 401 -10.64 -24.15 -23.55
C PRO A 401 -10.75 -24.37 -25.07
N SER A 402 -11.93 -24.16 -25.66
CA SER A 402 -12.13 -24.39 -27.10
C SER A 402 -11.16 -23.52 -27.93
N SER A 403 -10.41 -24.14 -28.84
CA SER A 403 -9.40 -23.49 -29.70
C SER A 403 -9.97 -22.49 -30.73
N SER A 404 -11.28 -22.24 -30.73
CA SER A 404 -11.96 -21.24 -31.56
C SER A 404 -12.19 -19.91 -30.85
N GLU A 405 -11.69 -19.74 -29.62
CA GLU A 405 -12.06 -18.63 -28.72
C GLU A 405 -10.85 -17.82 -28.20
N VAL A 406 -9.64 -18.07 -28.69
CA VAL A 406 -8.49 -17.20 -28.45
C VAL A 406 -8.45 -16.16 -29.55
N LEU A 407 -8.82 -14.91 -29.23
CA LEU A 407 -8.63 -13.78 -30.14
C LEU A 407 -7.15 -13.70 -30.49
N THR A 408 -6.86 -13.77 -31.78
CA THR A 408 -5.53 -13.71 -32.34
C THR A 408 -5.25 -12.31 -32.88
N ILE A 409 -4.03 -12.07 -33.35
CA ILE A 409 -3.73 -10.82 -34.09
C ILE A 409 -4.35 -10.79 -35.50
N ALA A 410 -5.02 -11.86 -35.93
CA ALA A 410 -5.72 -11.97 -37.20
C ALA A 410 -7.23 -11.70 -37.02
N SER A 411 -7.96 -11.60 -38.12
CA SER A 411 -9.40 -11.37 -38.08
C SER A 411 -10.16 -12.56 -37.48
N ASP A 412 -10.89 -12.33 -36.40
CA ASP A 412 -11.68 -13.35 -35.72
C ASP A 412 -13.19 -13.15 -35.89
N ILE A 413 -13.97 -14.22 -35.75
CA ILE A 413 -15.44 -14.19 -35.70
C ILE A 413 -15.90 -14.93 -34.44
N ALA A 414 -16.60 -14.24 -33.54
CA ALA A 414 -17.11 -14.78 -32.29
C ALA A 414 -18.60 -14.40 -32.09
N SER A 415 -19.39 -15.32 -31.53
CA SER A 415 -20.81 -15.11 -31.26
C SER A 415 -21.25 -15.87 -30.02
N GLY A 416 -21.69 -15.16 -28.98
CA GLY A 416 -22.19 -15.69 -27.71
C GLY A 416 -23.59 -16.29 -27.79
N THR A 417 -24.20 -16.55 -26.64
CA THR A 417 -25.51 -17.21 -26.54
C THR A 417 -26.62 -16.27 -26.07
N ASN A 418 -27.61 -16.77 -25.34
CA ASN A 418 -28.63 -15.96 -24.66
C ASN A 418 -28.37 -15.90 -23.14
N ALA A 419 -27.27 -16.48 -22.67
CA ALA A 419 -26.84 -16.47 -21.29
C ALA A 419 -25.84 -15.33 -21.06
N SER A 420 -25.73 -14.87 -19.82
CA SER A 420 -24.71 -13.88 -19.45
C SER A 420 -23.32 -14.51 -19.45
N GLU A 421 -22.41 -13.96 -20.24
CA GLU A 421 -21.11 -14.53 -20.54
C GLU A 421 -19.98 -13.53 -20.28
N THR A 422 -18.75 -14.02 -20.18
CA THR A 422 -17.56 -13.16 -20.13
C THR A 422 -16.59 -13.59 -21.21
N LEU A 423 -16.29 -12.67 -22.13
CA LEU A 423 -15.24 -12.85 -23.12
C LEU A 423 -13.93 -12.29 -22.59
N PHE A 424 -12.93 -13.16 -22.42
CA PHE A 424 -11.59 -12.76 -22.02
C PHE A 424 -10.75 -12.38 -23.24
N VAL A 425 -10.16 -11.19 -23.20
CA VAL A 425 -9.38 -10.59 -24.29
C VAL A 425 -7.96 -10.35 -23.81
N PRO A 426 -6.94 -10.92 -24.47
CA PRO A 426 -5.56 -10.52 -24.24
C PRO A 426 -5.33 -9.03 -24.56
N SER A 427 -4.47 -8.36 -23.81
CA SER A 427 -4.13 -6.95 -24.10
C SER A 427 -3.67 -6.79 -25.56
N ALA A 428 -4.23 -5.81 -26.27
CA ALA A 428 -3.94 -5.54 -27.69
C ALA A 428 -4.26 -6.67 -28.70
N SER A 429 -5.17 -7.61 -28.38
CA SER A 429 -5.56 -8.67 -29.32
C SER A 429 -6.75 -8.34 -30.22
N LEU A 430 -7.46 -7.22 -30.00
CA LEU A 430 -8.55 -6.83 -30.90
C LEU A 430 -8.00 -6.27 -32.21
N SER A 431 -8.35 -6.92 -33.31
CA SER A 431 -7.89 -6.61 -34.66
C SER A 431 -8.97 -5.92 -35.50
N ILE A 432 -8.56 -5.20 -36.55
CA ILE A 432 -9.48 -4.48 -37.45
C ILE A 432 -10.50 -5.40 -38.14
N GLY A 433 -10.17 -6.69 -38.27
CA GLY A 433 -11.02 -7.66 -38.95
C GLY A 433 -12.09 -8.30 -38.07
N ASP A 434 -12.03 -8.08 -36.75
CA ASP A 434 -12.80 -8.87 -35.79
C ASP A 434 -14.30 -8.56 -35.87
N ARG A 435 -15.10 -9.61 -35.78
CA ARG A 435 -16.57 -9.55 -35.69
C ARG A 435 -17.03 -10.33 -34.48
N ILE A 436 -17.27 -9.63 -33.39
CA ILE A 436 -17.59 -10.20 -32.09
C ILE A 436 -19.00 -9.76 -31.69
N ASP A 437 -19.81 -10.71 -31.27
CA ASP A 437 -21.16 -10.50 -30.76
C ASP A 437 -21.34 -11.28 -29.45
N GLY A 438 -21.67 -10.64 -28.34
CA GLY A 438 -21.95 -11.34 -27.07
C GLY A 438 -23.29 -12.06 -27.08
N GLY A 439 -24.19 -11.71 -28.01
CA GLY A 439 -25.50 -12.34 -28.14
C GLY A 439 -26.54 -11.66 -27.25
N GLY A 440 -27.35 -12.46 -26.55
CA GLY A 440 -28.29 -11.99 -25.55
C GLY A 440 -27.84 -12.37 -24.15
N GLY A 441 -28.26 -11.62 -23.15
CA GLY A 441 -27.76 -11.80 -21.79
C GLY A 441 -27.27 -10.45 -21.26
N SER A 442 -26.44 -10.51 -20.21
CA SER A 442 -25.66 -9.37 -19.74
C SER A 442 -24.21 -9.78 -19.83
N ASP A 443 -23.56 -9.44 -20.93
CA ASP A 443 -22.26 -9.96 -21.31
C ASP A 443 -21.15 -8.98 -20.94
N THR A 444 -20.01 -9.53 -20.56
CA THR A 444 -18.84 -8.78 -20.09
C THR A 444 -17.64 -9.01 -21.00
N LEU A 445 -17.02 -7.92 -21.45
CA LEU A 445 -15.71 -7.95 -22.08
C LEU A 445 -14.63 -7.73 -21.02
N SER A 446 -13.79 -8.72 -20.76
CA SER A 446 -12.76 -8.66 -19.71
C SER A 446 -11.36 -8.76 -20.28
N ILE A 447 -10.44 -7.90 -19.88
CA ILE A 447 -9.01 -8.08 -20.20
C ILE A 447 -8.30 -8.91 -19.15
N ASN A 448 -7.37 -9.77 -19.58
CA ASN A 448 -6.67 -10.71 -18.70
C ASN A 448 -5.27 -10.23 -18.27
N ALA A 449 -4.77 -9.13 -18.84
CA ALA A 449 -3.48 -8.54 -18.53
C ALA A 449 -3.51 -7.02 -18.70
N ALA A 450 -2.62 -6.34 -17.98
CA ALA A 450 -2.48 -4.89 -18.05
C ALA A 450 -2.17 -4.42 -19.47
N GLY A 451 -2.84 -3.37 -19.95
CA GLY A 451 -2.53 -2.80 -21.26
C GLY A 451 -3.66 -2.01 -21.91
N ILE A 452 -3.65 -1.99 -23.24
CA ILE A 452 -4.62 -1.24 -24.04
C ILE A 452 -5.72 -2.18 -24.54
N LEU A 453 -6.98 -1.80 -24.31
CA LEU A 453 -8.17 -2.36 -24.93
C LEU A 453 -8.77 -1.34 -25.88
N ASP A 454 -8.52 -1.49 -27.18
CA ASP A 454 -9.08 -0.61 -28.20
C ASP A 454 -10.40 -1.16 -28.75
N LEU A 455 -11.51 -0.63 -28.26
CA LEU A 455 -12.86 -1.01 -28.71
C LEU A 455 -13.16 -0.50 -30.13
N THR A 456 -12.37 0.45 -30.62
CA THR A 456 -12.55 1.03 -31.95
C THR A 456 -11.90 0.19 -33.03
N ALA A 457 -11.01 -0.75 -32.67
CA ALA A 457 -10.33 -1.62 -33.61
C ALA A 457 -11.27 -2.59 -34.33
N PRO A 458 -12.10 -3.43 -33.65
CA PRO A 458 -12.93 -4.44 -34.31
C PRO A 458 -13.82 -3.89 -35.42
N ALA A 459 -14.05 -4.68 -36.48
CA ALA A 459 -15.08 -4.37 -37.48
C ALA A 459 -16.49 -4.38 -36.85
N SER A 460 -16.77 -5.32 -35.94
CA SER A 460 -18.00 -5.37 -35.15
C SER A 460 -17.71 -5.83 -33.73
N LEU A 461 -18.35 -5.17 -32.76
CA LEU A 461 -18.36 -5.50 -31.34
C LEU A 461 -19.75 -5.10 -30.83
N THR A 462 -20.60 -6.10 -30.56
CA THR A 462 -22.01 -5.93 -30.18
C THR A 462 -22.39 -6.89 -29.05
N GLY A 463 -23.51 -6.62 -28.38
CA GLY A 463 -24.04 -7.51 -27.33
C GLY A 463 -23.14 -7.60 -26.10
N PHE A 464 -22.47 -6.50 -25.72
CA PHE A 464 -21.73 -6.42 -24.47
C PHE A 464 -22.22 -5.23 -23.65
N GLU A 465 -22.61 -5.51 -22.41
CA GLU A 465 -23.14 -4.53 -21.47
C GLU A 465 -22.06 -4.06 -20.49
N ALA A 466 -21.01 -4.84 -20.25
CA ALA A 466 -19.98 -4.50 -19.27
C ALA A 466 -18.55 -4.64 -19.81
N ILE A 467 -17.65 -3.79 -19.29
CA ILE A 467 -16.19 -3.92 -19.46
C ILE A 467 -15.54 -4.14 -18.10
N ARG A 468 -14.58 -5.05 -18.04
CA ARG A 468 -13.79 -5.35 -16.85
C ARG A 468 -12.28 -5.32 -17.14
N GLY A 469 -11.56 -4.49 -16.38
CA GLY A 469 -10.10 -4.37 -16.38
C GLY A 469 -9.38 -5.56 -15.73
N SER A 470 -8.06 -5.51 -15.78
CA SER A 470 -7.12 -6.42 -15.15
C SER A 470 -6.77 -5.96 -13.73
N ALA A 471 -5.81 -6.60 -13.06
CA ALA A 471 -5.29 -6.11 -11.78
C ALA A 471 -4.24 -4.98 -11.95
N GLY A 472 -3.75 -4.75 -13.17
CA GLY A 472 -2.72 -3.74 -13.47
C GLY A 472 -3.30 -2.49 -14.13
N ASN A 473 -2.44 -1.67 -14.72
CA ASN A 473 -2.86 -0.40 -15.34
C ASN A 473 -3.47 -0.64 -16.72
N ASP A 474 -4.71 -0.22 -16.91
CA ASP A 474 -5.45 -0.42 -18.15
C ASP A 474 -5.84 0.89 -18.84
N THR A 475 -5.80 0.90 -20.17
CA THR A 475 -6.33 1.99 -21.00
C THR A 475 -7.36 1.45 -21.96
N ILE A 476 -8.61 1.87 -21.79
CA ILE A 476 -9.72 1.51 -22.66
C ILE A 476 -9.93 2.65 -23.65
N ILE A 477 -9.83 2.38 -24.95
CA ILE A 477 -10.05 3.38 -26.00
C ILE A 477 -11.42 3.13 -26.61
N ALA A 478 -12.25 4.18 -26.66
CA ALA A 478 -13.61 4.06 -27.19
C ALA A 478 -14.10 5.29 -27.96
N ASN A 479 -15.06 5.05 -28.85
CA ASN A 479 -15.84 6.08 -29.53
C ASN A 479 -17.32 5.99 -29.11
N ALA A 480 -18.11 6.99 -29.49
CA ALA A 480 -19.50 7.11 -29.04
C ALA A 480 -20.36 5.89 -29.45
N ALA A 481 -20.12 5.33 -30.64
CA ALA A 481 -20.85 4.15 -31.12
C ALA A 481 -20.52 2.91 -30.29
N ARG A 482 -19.24 2.70 -29.96
CA ARG A 482 -18.79 1.56 -29.16
C ARG A 482 -19.25 1.64 -27.72
N LEU A 483 -19.37 2.83 -27.14
CA LEU A 483 -19.84 3.00 -25.77
C LEU A 483 -21.36 2.94 -25.62
N ALA A 484 -22.14 3.03 -26.70
CA ALA A 484 -23.59 3.15 -26.62
C ALA A 484 -24.22 2.02 -25.80
N ASP A 485 -23.79 0.78 -26.06
CA ASP A 485 -24.38 -0.44 -25.48
C ASP A 485 -23.88 -0.76 -24.07
N PHE A 486 -22.69 -0.27 -23.69
CA PHE A 486 -22.12 -0.53 -22.36
C PHE A 486 -22.86 0.23 -21.26
N VAL A 487 -23.27 -0.46 -20.21
CA VAL A 487 -23.85 0.12 -18.99
C VAL A 487 -22.87 0.20 -17.83
N ALA A 488 -21.80 -0.61 -17.83
CA ALA A 488 -20.80 -0.62 -16.76
C ALA A 488 -19.36 -0.76 -17.28
N ILE A 489 -18.44 0.01 -16.70
CA ILE A 489 -17.00 -0.07 -16.99
C ILE A 489 -16.24 -0.05 -15.66
N ASP A 490 -15.56 -1.15 -15.34
CA ASP A 490 -14.78 -1.30 -14.12
C ASP A 490 -13.30 -1.55 -14.44
N GLY A 491 -12.42 -0.64 -14.06
CA GLY A 491 -10.97 -0.78 -14.23
C GLY A 491 -10.31 -1.80 -13.28
N ARG A 492 -10.98 -2.23 -12.21
CA ARG A 492 -10.43 -3.08 -11.13
C ARG A 492 -9.16 -2.49 -10.47
N GLY A 493 -8.04 -3.20 -10.50
CA GLY A 493 -6.80 -2.80 -9.83
C GLY A 493 -6.02 -1.78 -10.65
N GLY A 494 -4.95 -1.20 -10.09
CA GLY A 494 -4.08 -0.30 -10.84
C GLY A 494 -4.64 1.12 -11.11
N THR A 495 -3.95 1.85 -11.98
CA THR A 495 -4.35 3.19 -12.47
C THR A 495 -4.94 3.06 -13.86
N ASN A 496 -6.27 3.21 -13.97
CA ASN A 496 -6.99 2.93 -15.21
C ASN A 496 -7.57 4.19 -15.85
N MET A 497 -7.73 4.13 -17.17
CA MET A 497 -8.20 5.25 -17.97
C MET A 497 -9.15 4.81 -19.08
N LEU A 498 -10.30 5.48 -19.20
CA LEU A 498 -11.15 5.45 -20.39
C LEU A 498 -10.81 6.66 -21.27
N GLN A 499 -10.31 6.42 -22.48
CA GLN A 499 -9.98 7.47 -23.45
C GLN A 499 -11.09 7.63 -24.48
N LEU A 500 -11.59 8.86 -24.59
CA LEU A 500 -12.70 9.24 -25.47
C LEU A 500 -12.20 10.11 -26.62
N SER A 501 -12.15 9.54 -27.83
CA SER A 501 -11.61 10.21 -29.03
C SER A 501 -12.72 10.64 -30.01
N GLY A 502 -13.63 11.50 -29.58
CA GLY A 502 -14.78 11.94 -30.40
C GLY A 502 -15.37 13.28 -29.98
N SER A 503 -16.23 13.84 -30.83
CA SER A 503 -16.82 15.16 -30.61
C SER A 503 -17.99 15.19 -29.63
N ALA A 504 -18.65 14.04 -29.41
CA ALA A 504 -19.77 13.95 -28.48
C ALA A 504 -19.93 12.54 -27.89
N PHE A 505 -20.24 12.47 -26.60
CA PHE A 505 -20.54 11.24 -25.86
C PHE A 505 -21.74 11.45 -24.94
N ASP A 506 -22.59 10.44 -24.84
CA ASP A 506 -23.61 10.34 -23.80
C ASP A 506 -23.21 9.24 -22.82
N LEU A 507 -22.87 9.66 -21.60
CA LEU A 507 -22.48 8.79 -20.50
C LEU A 507 -23.60 8.63 -19.47
N SER A 508 -24.80 9.14 -19.78
CA SER A 508 -25.96 9.03 -18.90
C SER A 508 -26.32 7.56 -18.65
N ASN A 509 -26.68 7.25 -17.41
CA ASN A 509 -27.04 5.89 -16.96
C ASN A 509 -25.92 4.84 -17.09
N LYS A 510 -24.66 5.26 -17.20
CA LYS A 510 -23.50 4.36 -17.18
C LYS A 510 -22.81 4.41 -15.82
N VAL A 511 -22.29 3.27 -15.39
CA VAL A 511 -21.55 3.12 -14.14
C VAL A 511 -20.06 3.01 -14.45
N PHE A 512 -19.24 3.80 -13.75
CA PHE A 512 -17.78 3.79 -13.87
C PHE A 512 -17.16 3.46 -12.52
N LEU A 513 -16.28 2.46 -12.49
CA LEU A 513 -15.57 2.02 -11.30
C LEU A 513 -14.07 1.99 -11.56
N ASN A 514 -13.27 2.44 -10.59
CA ASN A 514 -11.81 2.30 -10.58
C ASN A 514 -11.08 2.85 -11.84
N LEU A 515 -11.56 3.95 -12.44
CA LEU A 515 -10.97 4.57 -13.62
C LEU A 515 -11.18 6.09 -13.67
N GLY A 516 -10.30 6.80 -14.39
CA GLY A 516 -10.53 8.17 -14.86
C GLY A 516 -10.99 8.22 -16.32
N ILE A 517 -11.58 9.32 -16.77
CA ILE A 517 -12.09 9.50 -18.14
C ILE A 517 -11.36 10.65 -18.83
N LYS A 518 -10.57 10.36 -19.85
CA LYS A 518 -9.77 11.35 -20.57
C LYS A 518 -10.40 11.73 -21.92
N LEU A 519 -10.56 13.03 -22.16
CA LEU A 519 -11.04 13.58 -23.43
C LEU A 519 -9.83 13.92 -24.31
N THR A 520 -9.70 13.24 -25.46
CA THR A 520 -8.51 13.36 -26.32
C THR A 520 -8.77 14.05 -27.66
N TYR A 521 -10.01 14.48 -27.91
CA TYR A 521 -10.36 15.13 -29.17
C TYR A 521 -9.97 16.61 -29.18
N THR A 522 -9.00 16.97 -30.02
CA THR A 522 -8.38 18.30 -30.03
C THR A 522 -9.29 19.46 -30.41
N ALA A 523 -10.47 19.18 -30.99
CA ALA A 523 -11.46 20.20 -31.35
C ALA A 523 -12.59 20.36 -30.31
N GLY A 524 -12.50 19.64 -29.20
CA GLY A 524 -13.42 19.71 -28.08
C GLY A 524 -14.49 18.63 -28.11
N THR A 525 -14.66 17.96 -26.97
CA THR A 525 -15.63 16.91 -26.74
C THR A 525 -16.80 17.43 -25.92
N LYS A 526 -18.01 17.17 -26.38
CA LYS A 526 -19.24 17.38 -25.61
C LYS A 526 -19.63 16.09 -24.87
N VAL A 527 -19.62 16.10 -23.54
CA VAL A 527 -20.06 14.99 -22.69
C VAL A 527 -21.41 15.32 -22.06
N THR A 528 -22.39 14.43 -22.23
CA THR A 528 -23.69 14.50 -21.54
C THR A 528 -23.75 13.41 -20.48
N LEU A 529 -24.25 13.71 -19.29
CA LEU A 529 -24.32 12.80 -18.15
C LEU A 529 -25.48 13.20 -17.22
N ASN A 530 -25.89 12.29 -16.34
CA ASN A 530 -26.91 12.52 -15.31
C ASN A 530 -26.41 12.22 -13.89
N ASP A 531 -25.09 12.05 -13.72
CA ASP A 531 -24.44 11.75 -12.44
C ASP A 531 -23.21 12.64 -12.24
N LYS A 532 -23.20 13.42 -11.15
CA LYS A 532 -22.09 14.29 -10.77
C LYS A 532 -20.80 13.51 -10.49
N ALA A 533 -20.89 12.29 -9.95
CA ALA A 533 -19.72 11.48 -9.67
C ALA A 533 -18.98 11.13 -10.97
N ALA A 534 -19.72 10.70 -12.00
CA ALA A 534 -19.15 10.49 -13.33
C ALA A 534 -18.54 11.76 -13.95
N ALA A 535 -19.14 12.94 -13.73
CA ALA A 535 -18.57 14.21 -14.19
C ALA A 535 -17.20 14.49 -13.54
N GLY A 536 -17.04 14.17 -12.25
CA GLY A 536 -15.78 14.33 -11.53
C GLY A 536 -14.65 13.42 -12.01
N LEU A 537 -14.93 12.42 -12.85
CA LEU A 537 -13.91 11.55 -13.47
C LEU A 537 -13.32 12.15 -14.75
N LEU A 538 -13.90 13.23 -15.29
CA LEU A 538 -13.50 13.81 -16.56
C LEU A 538 -12.19 14.59 -16.44
N ASP A 539 -11.28 14.33 -17.37
CA ASP A 539 -10.03 15.04 -17.59
C ASP A 539 -10.01 15.53 -19.05
N GLY A 540 -10.31 16.80 -19.23
CA GLY A 540 -10.35 17.51 -20.50
C GLY A 540 -8.98 17.93 -21.01
N THR A 541 -8.94 18.39 -22.25
CA THR A 541 -7.75 18.97 -22.86
C THR A 541 -7.88 20.49 -22.83
N ALA A 542 -7.15 21.15 -21.92
CA ALA A 542 -7.19 22.60 -21.79
C ALA A 542 -6.98 23.34 -23.12
N GLY A 543 -7.92 24.22 -23.46
CA GLY A 543 -7.98 24.97 -24.71
C GLY A 543 -8.69 24.24 -25.86
N ALA A 544 -9.13 22.99 -25.69
CA ALA A 544 -9.82 22.23 -26.72
C ALA A 544 -11.32 22.59 -26.83
N ASN A 545 -11.87 23.37 -25.90
CA ASN A 545 -13.29 23.76 -25.87
C ASN A 545 -14.21 22.54 -25.60
N ASP A 546 -13.79 21.73 -24.62
CA ASP A 546 -14.53 20.65 -24.00
C ASP A 546 -15.74 21.17 -23.23
N ARG A 547 -16.82 20.40 -23.27
CA ARG A 547 -18.12 20.80 -22.72
C ARG A 547 -18.77 19.67 -21.94
N VAL A 548 -19.21 19.95 -20.73
CA VAL A 548 -19.98 19.03 -19.90
C VAL A 548 -21.42 19.50 -19.77
N ILE A 549 -22.37 18.58 -19.94
CA ILE A 549 -23.80 18.81 -19.72
C ILE A 549 -24.32 17.82 -18.68
N LEU A 550 -24.73 18.33 -17.51
CA LEU A 550 -25.43 17.56 -16.48
C LEU A 550 -26.95 17.70 -16.65
N VAL A 551 -27.62 16.57 -16.84
CA VAL A 551 -29.06 16.51 -17.06
C VAL A 551 -29.79 16.25 -15.74
N GLY A 552 -30.77 17.08 -15.42
CA GLY A 552 -31.68 16.85 -14.28
C GLY A 552 -31.17 17.27 -12.90
N ASP A 553 -29.96 17.80 -12.80
CA ASP A 553 -29.34 18.29 -11.56
C ASP A 553 -28.50 19.56 -11.83
N ALA A 554 -27.90 20.17 -10.81
CA ALA A 554 -27.11 21.40 -10.87
C ALA A 554 -25.78 21.24 -10.12
N PHE A 555 -24.67 21.65 -10.71
CA PHE A 555 -23.37 21.67 -10.02
C PHE A 555 -23.32 22.81 -8.99
N THR A 556 -22.66 22.56 -7.87
CA THR A 556 -22.20 23.62 -6.97
C THR A 556 -21.09 24.44 -7.64
N VAL A 557 -20.82 25.63 -7.10
CA VAL A 557 -19.71 26.48 -7.58
C VAL A 557 -18.38 25.73 -7.52
N ARG A 558 -18.14 25.02 -6.41
CA ARG A 558 -16.92 24.22 -6.21
C ARG A 558 -16.78 23.09 -7.22
N GLU A 559 -17.85 22.34 -7.50
CA GLU A 559 -17.83 21.25 -8.50
C GLU A 559 -17.54 21.77 -9.91
N ARG A 560 -18.13 22.92 -10.30
CA ARG A 560 -17.79 23.56 -11.59
C ARG A 560 -16.34 24.00 -11.64
N GLY A 561 -15.83 24.59 -10.56
CA GLY A 561 -14.42 24.95 -10.43
C GLY A 561 -13.49 23.78 -10.69
N LEU A 562 -13.76 22.63 -10.06
CA LEU A 562 -12.99 21.40 -10.29
C LEU A 562 -13.03 20.97 -11.76
N LEU A 563 -14.19 20.97 -12.41
CA LEU A 563 -14.28 20.66 -13.84
C LEU A 563 -13.43 21.62 -14.70
N PHE A 564 -13.45 22.92 -14.39
CA PHE A 564 -12.61 23.90 -15.08
C PHE A 564 -11.10 23.63 -14.87
N GLN A 565 -10.69 23.25 -13.66
CA GLN A 565 -9.31 22.85 -13.38
C GLN A 565 -8.89 21.58 -14.14
N HIS A 566 -9.85 20.68 -14.37
CA HIS A 566 -9.68 19.49 -15.20
C HIS A 566 -9.79 19.79 -16.71
N GLY A 567 -9.64 21.05 -17.14
CA GLY A 567 -9.56 21.38 -18.56
C GLY A 567 -10.89 21.33 -19.31
N ILE A 568 -12.02 21.34 -18.61
CA ILE A 568 -13.34 21.56 -19.24
C ILE A 568 -13.56 23.06 -19.39
N GLU A 569 -13.96 23.57 -20.56
CA GLU A 569 -14.16 25.02 -20.73
C GLU A 569 -15.60 25.48 -20.51
N THR A 570 -16.58 24.62 -20.77
CA THR A 570 -18.01 24.96 -20.62
C THR A 570 -18.73 23.92 -19.80
N VAL A 571 -19.39 24.35 -18.73
CA VAL A 571 -20.26 23.48 -17.92
C VAL A 571 -21.70 23.95 -18.05
N THR A 572 -22.60 23.06 -18.41
CA THR A 572 -24.05 23.32 -18.46
C THR A 572 -24.78 22.37 -17.53
N ASP A 573 -25.74 22.89 -16.78
CA ASP A 573 -26.60 22.11 -15.90
C ASP A 573 -28.04 22.66 -15.91
N SER A 574 -28.91 22.18 -15.01
CA SER A 574 -30.31 22.62 -14.93
C SER A 574 -30.50 24.10 -14.59
N THR A 575 -29.47 24.79 -14.08
CA THR A 575 -29.52 26.20 -13.67
C THR A 575 -28.93 27.16 -14.70
N GLY A 576 -28.11 26.67 -15.64
CA GLY A 576 -27.58 27.48 -16.73
C GLY A 576 -26.32 26.92 -17.38
N THR A 577 -25.66 27.78 -18.16
CA THR A 577 -24.35 27.51 -18.79
C THR A 577 -23.31 28.45 -18.21
N TYR A 578 -22.15 27.89 -17.87
CA TYR A 578 -21.07 28.54 -17.13
C TYR A 578 -19.73 28.36 -17.85
N THR A 579 -18.92 29.41 -17.79
CA THR A 579 -17.52 29.45 -18.24
C THR A 579 -16.68 30.07 -17.13
N ASN A 580 -15.43 29.63 -16.96
CA ASN A 580 -14.54 30.25 -15.98
C ASN A 580 -14.01 31.59 -16.47
N SER A 581 -14.17 32.64 -15.68
CA SER A 581 -13.50 33.93 -15.85
C SER A 581 -12.58 34.15 -14.66
N GLY A 582 -11.42 34.76 -14.90
CA GLY A 582 -10.45 34.97 -13.81
C GLY A 582 -10.79 36.15 -12.91
N PRO A 583 -10.17 36.23 -11.71
CA PRO A 583 -10.43 37.30 -10.76
C PRO A 583 -10.12 38.67 -11.36
N THR A 584 -10.99 39.64 -11.11
CA THR A 584 -10.90 41.03 -11.61
C THR A 584 -10.39 42.02 -10.57
N ASP A 585 -10.37 41.67 -9.28
CA ASP A 585 -9.72 42.46 -8.25
C ASP A 585 -9.47 41.64 -6.98
N ILE A 586 -8.61 42.17 -6.09
CA ILE A 586 -8.46 41.73 -4.71
C ILE A 586 -8.75 42.93 -3.81
N ARG A 587 -9.85 42.88 -3.06
CA ARG A 587 -10.17 43.87 -2.03
C ARG A 587 -9.42 43.54 -0.76
N PHE A 588 -8.84 44.56 -0.13
CA PHE A 588 -8.18 44.44 1.15
C PHE A 588 -8.83 45.41 2.13
N THR A 589 -9.45 44.87 3.17
CA THR A 589 -10.13 45.65 4.21
C THR A 589 -9.31 45.62 5.49
N GLY A 590 -9.13 46.79 6.12
CA GLY A 590 -8.15 46.98 7.19
C GLY A 590 -6.88 47.59 6.61
N GLY A 591 -5.77 46.87 6.71
CA GLY A 591 -4.46 47.32 6.19
C GLY A 591 -3.74 48.22 7.18
N ILE A 592 -3.98 48.02 8.48
CA ILE A 592 -3.33 48.76 9.55
C ILE A 592 -2.74 47.75 10.53
N ALA A 593 -1.47 47.91 10.85
CA ALA A 593 -0.79 47.16 11.90
C ALA A 593 -0.31 48.14 12.98
N LEU A 594 -0.55 47.81 14.24
CA LEU A 594 0.11 48.50 15.34
C LEU A 594 1.58 48.04 15.38
N GLU A 595 2.51 48.95 15.58
CA GLU A 595 3.91 48.57 15.77
C GLU A 595 4.08 47.69 17.01
N LEU A 596 5.15 46.88 17.02
CA LEU A 596 5.43 45.90 18.08
C LEU A 596 4.27 44.91 18.36
N SER A 597 3.28 44.81 17.47
CA SER A 597 2.15 43.92 17.65
C SER A 597 2.55 42.45 17.67
N GLY A 598 1.89 41.67 18.52
CA GLY A 598 2.20 40.24 18.67
C GLY A 598 1.98 39.45 17.38
N THR A 599 2.78 38.40 17.20
CA THR A 599 2.61 37.45 16.08
C THR A 599 1.18 36.89 16.05
N GLY A 600 0.57 36.89 14.87
CA GLY A 600 -0.79 36.43 14.62
C GLY A 600 -1.87 37.51 14.74
N MET A 601 -1.51 38.74 15.17
CA MET A 601 -2.45 39.86 15.21
C MET A 601 -2.94 40.22 13.80
N ALA A 602 -4.23 40.48 13.66
CA ALA A 602 -4.87 40.73 12.37
C ALA A 602 -4.54 42.12 11.83
N VAL A 603 -4.11 42.18 10.56
CA VAL A 603 -3.82 43.43 9.82
C VAL A 603 -4.97 43.79 8.89
N GLY A 604 -5.52 42.79 8.21
CA GLY A 604 -6.65 42.96 7.31
C GLY A 604 -7.10 41.66 6.67
N THR A 605 -8.22 41.73 5.95
CA THR A 605 -8.84 40.59 5.29
C THR A 605 -8.87 40.81 3.78
N LEU A 606 -8.54 39.76 3.04
CA LEU A 606 -8.57 39.68 1.59
C LEU A 606 -9.94 39.19 1.11
N GLN A 607 -10.42 39.75 0.01
CA GLN A 607 -11.61 39.28 -0.68
C GLN A 607 -11.41 39.38 -2.20
N GLY A 608 -11.60 38.28 -2.92
CA GLY A 608 -11.50 38.22 -4.37
C GLY A 608 -12.76 38.80 -4.99
N VAL A 609 -12.61 39.42 -6.16
CA VAL A 609 -13.73 39.94 -6.95
C VAL A 609 -13.70 39.26 -8.29
N ASP A 610 -14.74 38.49 -8.59
CA ASP A 610 -14.83 37.72 -9.82
C ASP A 610 -16.18 37.94 -10.52
N PRO A 611 -16.21 38.00 -11.88
CA PRO A 611 -17.45 37.97 -12.65
C PRO A 611 -18.33 36.75 -12.37
N ASN A 612 -17.73 35.60 -12.04
CA ASN A 612 -18.40 34.39 -11.62
C ASN A 612 -18.89 34.55 -10.17
N ALA A 613 -20.20 34.76 -10.03
CA ALA A 613 -20.82 35.02 -8.74
C ALA A 613 -20.76 33.80 -7.81
N GLY A 614 -20.25 34.02 -6.60
CA GLY A 614 -20.16 33.01 -5.54
C GLY A 614 -18.86 32.20 -5.55
N ASP A 615 -17.89 32.57 -6.38
CA ASP A 615 -16.58 31.92 -6.41
C ASP A 615 -15.84 32.06 -5.07
N GLU A 616 -15.26 30.95 -4.66
CA GLU A 616 -14.30 30.89 -3.56
C GLU A 616 -12.89 31.14 -4.10
N PHE A 617 -12.02 31.70 -3.26
CA PHE A 617 -10.66 32.04 -3.64
C PHE A 617 -9.63 31.44 -2.70
N ASP A 618 -8.57 30.91 -3.30
CA ASP A 618 -7.34 30.60 -2.60
C ASP A 618 -6.40 31.81 -2.68
N TYR A 619 -5.81 32.16 -1.53
CA TYR A 619 -4.85 33.27 -1.45
C TYR A 619 -3.43 32.76 -1.25
N GLU A 620 -2.48 33.50 -1.82
CA GLU A 620 -1.06 33.30 -1.63
C GLU A 620 -0.40 34.66 -1.36
N LEU A 621 0.52 34.72 -0.39
CA LEU A 621 1.33 35.91 -0.11
C LEU A 621 2.67 35.76 -0.84
N LEU A 622 2.81 36.50 -1.95
CA LEU A 622 3.98 36.46 -2.83
C LEU A 622 5.13 37.33 -2.33
N ASP A 623 4.83 38.38 -1.55
CA ASP A 623 5.81 39.23 -0.89
C ASP A 623 5.30 39.55 0.53
N ASP A 624 6.06 39.11 1.53
CA ASP A 624 5.73 39.23 2.96
C ASP A 624 6.37 40.46 3.64
N ALA A 625 6.87 41.40 2.83
CA ALA A 625 7.60 42.59 3.26
C ALA A 625 8.83 42.25 4.12
N GLY A 626 9.57 41.21 3.73
CA GLY A 626 10.80 40.79 4.41
C GLY A 626 10.54 40.13 5.76
N GLY A 627 9.54 39.26 5.84
CA GLY A 627 9.21 38.48 7.03
C GLY A 627 8.29 39.17 8.04
N ARG A 628 7.73 40.34 7.71
CA ARG A 628 6.87 41.13 8.62
C ARG A 628 5.47 40.56 8.72
N PHE A 629 4.93 40.06 7.60
CA PHE A 629 3.55 39.59 7.52
C PHE A 629 3.47 38.10 7.17
N ALA A 630 2.30 37.51 7.42
CA ALA A 630 1.97 36.16 7.02
C ALA A 630 0.50 36.09 6.58
N LEU A 631 0.18 35.04 5.83
CA LEU A 631 -1.18 34.72 5.43
C LEU A 631 -1.76 33.63 6.35
N LYS A 632 -2.97 33.84 6.85
CA LYS A 632 -3.73 32.86 7.62
C LYS A 632 -5.17 32.80 7.09
N GLY A 633 -5.43 31.85 6.20
CA GLY A 633 -6.70 31.80 5.45
C GLY A 633 -6.82 33.02 4.54
N ASP A 634 -7.88 33.79 4.72
CA ASP A 634 -8.15 35.05 4.02
C ASP A 634 -7.56 36.29 4.71
N ARG A 635 -6.74 36.12 5.77
CA ARG A 635 -6.24 37.25 6.58
C ARG A 635 -4.74 37.44 6.45
N ILE A 636 -4.35 38.70 6.31
CA ILE A 636 -2.97 39.14 6.56
C ILE A 636 -2.81 39.36 8.06
N VAL A 637 -1.80 38.74 8.63
CA VAL A 637 -1.46 38.82 10.05
C VAL A 637 0.00 39.24 10.23
N VAL A 638 0.32 39.79 11.39
CA VAL A 638 1.71 40.10 11.78
C VAL A 638 2.45 38.79 12.00
N LYS A 639 3.61 38.64 11.37
CA LYS A 639 4.54 37.51 11.57
C LYS A 639 5.61 37.88 12.58
N ASN A 640 6.23 39.05 12.41
CA ASN A 640 7.21 39.58 13.33
C ASN A 640 6.96 41.08 13.59
N GLY A 641 6.40 41.38 14.76
CA GLY A 641 6.09 42.76 15.16
C GLY A 641 7.31 43.60 15.50
N SER A 642 8.45 42.99 15.88
CA SER A 642 9.68 43.75 16.19
C SER A 642 10.30 44.43 14.97
N LEU A 643 9.88 44.02 13.77
CA LEU A 643 10.28 44.63 12.50
C LEU A 643 9.34 45.74 12.03
N LEU A 644 8.26 45.98 12.78
CA LEU A 644 7.33 47.09 12.58
C LEU A 644 7.73 48.18 13.57
N ASP A 645 8.32 49.23 13.04
CA ASP A 645 8.78 50.41 13.77
C ASP A 645 8.25 51.63 13.00
N TYR A 646 7.36 52.39 13.64
CA TYR A 646 6.67 53.52 13.05
C TYR A 646 7.61 54.68 12.75
N GLU A 647 8.58 54.92 13.63
CA GLU A 647 9.60 55.97 13.57
C GLU A 647 10.49 55.78 12.33
N GLU A 648 10.75 54.53 11.96
CA GLU A 648 11.53 54.18 10.78
C GLU A 648 10.69 54.12 9.50
N VAL A 649 9.64 53.29 9.47
CA VAL A 649 8.85 53.05 8.25
C VAL A 649 7.35 52.96 8.55
N ARG A 650 6.62 53.97 8.08
CA ARG A 650 5.18 54.11 8.32
C ARG A 650 4.27 53.24 7.45
N SER A 651 4.82 52.58 6.42
CA SER A 651 4.03 51.70 5.55
C SER A 651 4.89 50.73 4.76
N TYR A 652 4.36 49.53 4.54
CA TYR A 652 4.98 48.48 3.73
C TYR A 652 4.08 48.06 2.57
N GLN A 653 4.67 47.71 1.43
CA GLN A 653 3.97 47.01 0.35
C GLN A 653 4.08 45.50 0.57
N ILE A 654 2.99 44.79 0.33
CA ILE A 654 2.94 43.34 0.23
C ILE A 654 2.32 42.98 -1.12
N LYS A 655 2.60 41.80 -1.65
CA LYS A 655 2.01 41.29 -2.88
C LYS A 655 1.23 40.02 -2.61
N VAL A 656 -0.03 39.99 -3.01
CA VAL A 656 -0.90 38.83 -2.85
C VAL A 656 -1.42 38.33 -4.19
N ARG A 657 -1.66 37.02 -4.29
CA ARG A 657 -2.36 36.37 -5.39
C ARG A 657 -3.70 35.84 -4.89
N ALA A 658 -4.75 36.05 -5.66
CA ALA A 658 -6.03 35.36 -5.52
C ALA A 658 -6.21 34.43 -6.71
N LYS A 659 -6.55 33.17 -6.45
CA LYS A 659 -6.83 32.15 -7.45
C LYS A 659 -8.28 31.68 -7.27
N ASP A 660 -9.07 31.72 -8.34
CA ASP A 660 -10.44 31.23 -8.33
C ASP A 660 -10.52 29.70 -8.32
N ALA A 661 -11.74 29.19 -8.13
CA ALA A 661 -12.02 27.77 -8.11
C ALA A 661 -11.75 27.07 -9.46
N GLY A 662 -11.73 27.78 -10.59
CA GLY A 662 -11.38 27.23 -11.91
C GLY A 662 -9.89 27.36 -12.27
N GLY A 663 -9.07 27.88 -11.35
CA GLY A 663 -7.63 27.93 -11.42
C GLY A 663 -7.02 29.19 -12.03
N LEU A 664 -7.81 30.16 -12.49
CA LEU A 664 -7.28 31.44 -12.96
C LEU A 664 -6.93 32.33 -11.77
N SER A 665 -5.96 33.23 -11.95
CA SER A 665 -5.42 34.02 -10.83
C SER A 665 -5.15 35.47 -11.18
N ARG A 666 -5.08 36.28 -10.13
CA ARG A 666 -4.71 37.70 -10.19
C ARG A 666 -3.77 38.05 -9.05
N ASP A 667 -2.77 38.86 -9.35
CA ASP A 667 -1.85 39.43 -8.36
C ASP A 667 -2.22 40.89 -8.07
N LYS A 668 -2.01 41.34 -6.83
CA LYS A 668 -2.19 42.74 -6.44
C LYS A 668 -1.20 43.15 -5.36
N ASP A 669 -0.60 44.33 -5.56
CA ASP A 669 0.16 45.02 -4.53
C ASP A 669 -0.80 45.70 -3.55
N LEU A 670 -0.58 45.50 -2.25
CA LEU A 670 -1.38 46.05 -1.16
C LEU A 670 -0.47 46.81 -0.19
N THR A 671 -0.99 47.89 0.37
CA THR A 671 -0.27 48.69 1.36
C THR A 671 -0.77 48.39 2.77
N VAL A 672 0.16 48.11 3.68
CA VAL A 672 -0.09 48.04 5.12
C VAL A 672 0.51 49.29 5.76
N THR A 673 -0.32 50.04 6.47
CA THR A 673 0.10 51.23 7.25
C THR A 673 0.44 50.80 8.67
N VAL A 674 1.54 51.31 9.21
CA VAL A 674 1.91 51.13 10.61
C VAL A 674 1.37 52.30 11.41
N THR A 675 0.78 52.03 12.57
CA THR A 675 0.39 53.06 13.54
C THR A 675 1.32 53.05 14.74
N ASP A 676 1.60 54.25 15.20
CA ASP A 676 2.42 54.61 16.37
C ASP A 676 1.81 54.06 17.68
N LEU A 677 2.67 53.51 18.54
CA LEU A 677 2.43 53.14 19.92
C LEU A 677 3.25 54.06 20.84
N ALA A 678 2.64 55.15 21.31
CA ALA A 678 3.29 56.15 22.17
C ALA A 678 3.83 55.69 23.56
N VAL A 679 3.88 54.39 23.87
CA VAL A 679 4.74 53.87 24.96
C VAL A 679 5.21 52.48 24.54
N GLU A 680 6.49 52.31 24.26
CA GLU A 680 7.05 51.01 23.86
C GLU A 680 7.62 50.24 25.03
N VAL A 681 7.41 48.92 24.98
CA VAL A 681 8.03 47.99 25.91
C VAL A 681 8.63 46.86 25.09
N THR A 682 9.95 46.88 24.94
CA THR A 682 10.70 45.87 24.19
C THR A 682 11.52 44.99 25.12
N SER A 683 11.77 43.78 24.67
CA SER A 683 12.78 42.89 25.23
C SER A 683 13.52 42.33 24.04
N GLY A 684 14.77 42.77 23.88
CA GLY A 684 15.59 42.35 22.77
C GLY A 684 15.98 40.89 22.84
N THR A 685 16.68 40.46 21.81
CA THR A 685 16.91 39.09 21.43
C THR A 685 18.35 38.70 21.76
N ASN A 686 18.86 37.66 21.08
CA ASN A 686 20.26 37.27 21.20
C ASN A 686 21.13 37.87 20.07
N ALA A 687 20.56 38.73 19.24
CA ALA A 687 21.18 39.33 18.08
C ALA A 687 21.20 40.85 18.24
N ALA A 688 22.10 41.52 17.51
CA ALA A 688 22.17 42.98 17.50
C ALA A 688 20.83 43.61 17.06
N ASP A 689 20.12 44.17 18.04
CA ASP A 689 18.81 44.77 17.91
C ASP A 689 18.90 46.30 17.81
N ARG A 690 17.86 46.87 17.21
CA ARG A 690 17.70 48.32 17.09
C ARG A 690 16.27 48.70 17.48
N PHE A 691 16.12 49.50 18.53
CA PHE A 691 14.85 50.00 19.01
C PHE A 691 14.84 51.52 19.11
N VAL A 692 13.75 52.13 18.66
CA VAL A 692 13.50 53.59 18.71
C VAL A 692 12.12 53.79 19.35
N GLY A 693 12.03 54.50 20.47
CA GLY A 693 10.79 54.67 21.26
C GLY A 693 9.98 55.94 21.00
N GLY A 694 10.39 56.80 20.04
CA GLY A 694 9.54 57.91 19.62
C GLY A 694 9.12 58.89 20.73
N VAL A 695 7.82 58.94 21.06
CA VAL A 695 7.23 59.76 22.13
C VAL A 695 6.63 58.83 23.18
N GLY A 696 6.92 59.01 24.47
CA GLY A 696 6.43 58.05 25.45
C GLY A 696 7.08 58.11 26.81
N ASN A 697 7.19 56.97 27.47
CA ASN A 697 8.02 56.76 28.67
C ASN A 697 8.43 55.30 28.57
N ASP A 698 9.44 55.05 27.75
CA ASP A 698 9.60 53.78 27.06
C ASP A 698 10.50 52.86 27.86
N ARG A 699 10.35 51.55 27.64
CA ARG A 699 11.18 50.53 28.30
C ARG A 699 11.82 49.68 27.23
N LEU A 700 13.04 50.06 26.88
CA LEU A 700 13.80 49.44 25.80
C LEU A 700 14.86 48.52 26.39
N GLY A 701 14.80 47.24 26.03
CA GLY A 701 15.82 46.24 26.39
C GLY A 701 16.53 45.71 25.15
N GLY A 702 17.86 45.71 25.11
CA GLY A 702 18.67 45.23 23.98
C GLY A 702 18.88 43.71 23.98
N GLY A 703 19.10 43.10 25.15
CA GLY A 703 19.24 41.66 25.26
C GLY A 703 20.71 41.22 25.20
N LEU A 704 21.08 40.40 24.20
CA LEU A 704 22.48 40.02 23.97
C LEU A 704 22.97 40.56 22.62
N ASP A 705 24.29 40.66 22.50
CA ASP A 705 25.01 41.24 21.36
C ASP A 705 24.95 42.78 21.38
N ASN A 706 25.49 43.46 20.38
CA ASN A 706 25.69 44.91 20.42
C ASN A 706 24.47 45.65 19.88
N ASP A 707 23.69 46.23 20.78
CA ASP A 707 22.38 46.81 20.46
C ASP A 707 22.43 48.33 20.27
N THR A 708 21.38 48.89 19.65
CA THR A 708 21.16 50.33 19.54
C THR A 708 19.79 50.71 20.07
N LEU A 709 19.74 51.40 21.20
CA LEU A 709 18.51 51.83 21.85
C LEU A 709 18.40 53.37 21.85
N VAL A 710 17.27 53.89 21.39
CA VAL A 710 16.96 55.32 21.36
C VAL A 710 15.62 55.53 22.06
N GLY A 711 15.62 56.17 23.23
CA GLY A 711 14.43 56.46 24.03
C GLY A 711 13.49 57.40 23.28
N GLY A 712 13.87 58.67 23.14
CA GLY A 712 13.06 59.62 22.38
C GLY A 712 12.58 60.74 23.27
N ALA A 713 11.31 61.11 23.18
CA ALA A 713 10.73 62.14 24.02
C ALA A 713 9.98 61.51 25.19
N GLY A 714 10.37 61.83 26.43
CA GLY A 714 9.77 61.32 27.64
C GLY A 714 10.81 60.78 28.60
N ASN A 715 10.36 60.09 29.66
CA ASN A 715 11.25 59.54 30.67
C ASN A 715 11.44 58.05 30.42
N ASP A 716 12.52 57.73 29.71
CA ASP A 716 12.71 56.40 29.16
C ASP A 716 13.60 55.55 30.06
N THR A 717 13.53 54.23 29.92
CA THR A 717 14.40 53.26 30.58
C THR A 717 15.06 52.39 29.54
N LEU A 718 16.37 52.55 29.38
CA LEU A 718 17.19 51.85 28.41
C LEU A 718 18.10 50.85 29.14
N SER A 719 17.94 49.57 28.84
CA SER A 719 18.79 48.48 29.32
C SER A 719 19.50 47.85 28.14
N GLY A 720 20.81 48.10 27.99
CA GLY A 720 21.60 47.53 26.89
C GLY A 720 21.59 46.00 26.94
N GLY A 721 22.02 45.45 28.07
CA GLY A 721 22.11 44.01 28.26
C GLY A 721 23.56 43.53 28.19
N ASP A 722 23.80 42.39 27.55
CA ASP A 722 25.13 41.84 27.35
C ASP A 722 25.65 42.24 25.96
N GLY A 723 26.51 43.25 25.88
CA GLY A 723 26.90 43.76 24.58
C GLY A 723 27.74 45.01 24.68
N LYS A 724 28.18 45.53 23.54
CA LYS A 724 28.61 46.94 23.45
C LYS A 724 27.45 47.73 22.91
N ASP A 725 26.62 48.19 23.83
CA ASP A 725 25.34 48.77 23.42
C ASP A 725 25.47 50.27 23.23
N MET A 726 24.69 50.83 22.32
CA MET A 726 24.60 52.28 22.09
C MET A 726 23.25 52.78 22.61
N LEU A 727 23.28 53.56 23.69
CA LEU A 727 22.11 54.03 24.43
C LEU A 727 21.98 55.55 24.32
N THR A 728 20.82 56.01 23.86
CA THR A 728 20.49 57.44 23.68
C THR A 728 19.16 57.74 24.35
N GLY A 729 19.13 58.57 25.39
CA GLY A 729 17.89 58.88 26.11
C GLY A 729 17.01 59.90 25.36
N ASN A 730 17.65 60.92 24.80
CA ASN A 730 17.09 62.13 24.23
C ASN A 730 16.42 63.04 25.28
N ALA A 731 15.11 63.28 25.16
CA ALA A 731 14.44 64.40 25.81
C ALA A 731 13.54 63.94 26.94
N GLY A 732 14.05 63.97 28.16
CA GLY A 732 13.28 63.83 29.39
C GLY A 732 14.18 63.32 30.48
N LYS A 733 13.64 62.62 31.47
CA LYS A 733 14.41 62.09 32.59
C LYS A 733 14.68 60.62 32.39
N ASP A 734 15.78 60.32 31.74
CA ASP A 734 16.04 58.97 31.25
C ASP A 734 16.83 58.14 32.24
N VAL A 735 16.60 56.83 32.19
CA VAL A 735 17.27 55.83 33.00
C VAL A 735 18.13 54.97 32.09
N PHE A 736 19.44 55.00 32.31
CA PHE A 736 20.38 54.05 31.74
C PHE A 736 20.61 52.95 32.76
N LEU A 737 20.00 51.79 32.53
CA LEU A 737 19.99 50.64 33.44
C LEU A 737 21.17 49.71 33.15
N PHE A 738 22.03 49.52 34.14
CA PHE A 738 23.08 48.51 34.14
C PHE A 738 22.63 47.32 35.01
N ASP A 739 22.19 46.25 34.36
CA ASP A 739 21.68 45.04 34.99
C ASP A 739 22.44 43.76 34.61
N THR A 740 23.49 43.87 33.79
CA THR A 740 24.40 42.79 33.44
C THR A 740 25.76 42.92 34.11
N LYS A 741 26.51 41.81 34.17
CA LYS A 741 27.79 41.76 34.88
C LYS A 741 28.88 42.57 34.14
N PRO A 742 29.53 43.55 34.79
CA PRO A 742 30.59 44.34 34.17
C PRO A 742 31.66 43.50 33.47
N ASN A 743 31.91 43.80 32.20
CA ASN A 743 32.89 43.12 31.37
C ASN A 743 33.80 44.14 30.68
N LYS A 744 35.12 43.98 30.85
CA LYS A 744 36.13 44.86 30.23
C LYS A 744 36.10 44.86 28.70
N LEU A 745 35.55 43.82 28.09
CA LEU A 745 35.47 43.67 26.64
C LEU A 745 34.32 44.47 26.05
N ASN A 746 33.25 44.69 26.81
CA ASN A 746 31.96 45.15 26.32
C ASN A 746 31.42 46.32 27.17
N PRO A 747 32.05 47.50 27.11
CA PRO A 747 31.49 48.70 27.73
C PRO A 747 30.45 49.34 26.82
N ASP A 748 29.34 49.78 27.40
CA ASP A 748 28.29 50.47 26.67
C ASP A 748 28.70 51.89 26.29
N VAL A 749 27.96 52.48 25.35
CA VAL A 749 28.13 53.83 24.87
C VAL A 749 26.85 54.60 25.17
N VAL A 750 26.95 55.59 26.04
CA VAL A 750 25.83 56.48 26.38
C VAL A 750 26.06 57.81 25.66
N THR A 751 25.13 58.22 24.81
CA THR A 751 25.41 59.24 23.81
C THR A 751 25.15 60.67 24.30
N ASP A 752 24.19 60.86 25.20
CA ASP A 752 23.62 62.18 25.48
C ASP A 752 23.32 62.50 26.95
N PHE A 753 23.74 61.65 27.88
CA PHE A 753 23.50 61.79 29.34
C PHE A 753 23.58 63.23 29.88
N SER A 754 22.52 63.68 30.53
CA SER A 754 22.34 64.95 31.23
C SER A 754 22.16 64.72 32.72
N SER A 755 23.13 65.09 33.56
CA SER A 755 23.01 64.99 35.04
C SER A 755 21.83 65.79 35.64
N ARG A 756 21.25 66.73 34.88
CA ARG A 756 20.05 67.45 35.32
C ARG A 756 18.81 66.55 35.25
N ASP A 757 18.75 65.69 34.25
CA ASP A 757 17.52 65.00 33.85
C ASP A 757 17.65 63.48 34.04
N ASP A 758 18.80 62.90 33.72
CA ASP A 758 19.01 61.46 33.59
C ASP A 758 19.63 60.81 34.82
N THR A 759 19.51 59.49 34.91
CA THR A 759 20.02 58.68 36.00
C THR A 759 20.61 57.37 35.49
N PHE A 760 21.76 56.99 36.05
CA PHE A 760 22.32 55.64 35.94
C PHE A 760 21.72 54.76 37.04
N GLN A 761 20.99 53.71 36.65
CA GLN A 761 20.50 52.71 37.60
C GLN A 761 21.41 51.49 37.59
N LEU A 762 21.84 51.04 38.77
CA LEU A 762 22.75 49.91 38.94
C LEU A 762 22.04 48.78 39.68
N ASN A 763 21.86 47.62 39.04
CA ASN A 763 21.16 46.49 39.66
C ASN A 763 21.99 45.89 40.80
N ARG A 764 21.47 45.90 42.03
CA ARG A 764 22.22 45.42 43.21
C ARG A 764 22.60 43.94 43.16
N THR A 765 21.90 43.12 42.39
CA THR A 765 22.29 41.71 42.22
C THR A 765 23.63 41.57 41.51
N ILE A 766 24.00 42.56 40.70
CA ILE A 766 25.30 42.68 40.04
C ILE A 766 26.27 43.51 40.90
N PHE A 767 25.85 44.71 41.28
CA PHE A 767 26.68 45.71 41.97
C PHE A 767 26.62 45.57 43.49
N LYS A 768 26.87 44.37 44.01
CA LYS A 768 26.65 43.97 45.42
C LYS A 768 27.41 44.78 46.46
N ALA A 769 28.50 45.44 46.07
CA ALA A 769 29.38 46.19 46.97
C ALA A 769 28.80 47.56 47.38
N MET A 770 27.65 47.96 46.84
CA MET A 770 26.99 49.23 47.12
C MET A 770 25.60 49.01 47.77
N PRO A 771 25.21 49.80 48.78
CA PRO A 771 23.88 49.74 49.38
C PRO A 771 22.82 50.25 48.41
N LYS A 772 21.56 49.80 48.58
CA LYS A 772 20.42 50.28 47.79
C LYS A 772 20.15 51.76 48.09
N GLY A 773 19.86 52.54 47.06
CA GLY A 773 19.58 53.98 47.11
C GLY A 773 20.55 54.80 46.28
N VAL A 774 20.47 56.13 46.43
CA VAL A 774 21.41 57.06 45.80
C VAL A 774 22.83 56.75 46.28
N LEU A 775 23.80 56.72 45.36
CA LEU A 775 25.20 56.42 45.67
C LEU A 775 25.74 57.40 46.72
N ALA A 776 26.46 56.88 47.72
CA ALA A 776 27.09 57.73 48.73
C ALA A 776 28.17 58.61 48.07
N SER A 777 28.31 59.87 48.49
CA SER A 777 29.32 60.78 47.91
C SER A 777 30.75 60.27 48.05
N GLY A 778 31.05 59.49 49.09
CA GLY A 778 32.35 58.82 49.29
C GLY A 778 32.53 57.53 48.49
N ALA A 779 31.58 57.17 47.63
CA ALA A 779 31.67 56.04 46.71
C ALA A 779 31.80 56.46 45.24
N PHE A 780 31.94 57.77 44.98
CA PHE A 780 32.09 58.34 43.65
C PHE A 780 33.33 59.22 43.56
N VAL A 781 34.15 59.01 42.55
CA VAL A 781 35.35 59.81 42.31
C VAL A 781 35.54 60.16 40.84
N THR A 782 35.94 61.40 40.58
CA THR A 782 36.38 61.82 39.24
C THR A 782 37.89 61.62 39.10
N GLY A 783 38.34 60.99 38.02
CA GLY A 783 39.75 60.68 37.75
C GLY A 783 39.91 59.41 36.93
N LYS A 784 41.13 58.83 36.94
CA LYS A 784 41.45 57.60 36.19
C LYS A 784 41.45 56.33 37.06
N THR A 785 41.51 56.48 38.38
CA THR A 785 41.64 55.39 39.36
C THR A 785 40.90 55.75 40.64
N ALA A 786 40.55 54.75 41.45
CA ALA A 786 40.06 54.97 42.80
C ALA A 786 41.11 55.63 43.71
N LYS A 787 40.66 56.31 44.76
CA LYS A 787 41.51 57.03 45.74
C LYS A 787 41.46 56.41 47.13
N ASP A 788 40.32 55.86 47.53
CA ASP A 788 40.17 55.19 48.82
C ASP A 788 39.19 54.02 48.75
N SER A 789 39.20 53.14 49.77
CA SER A 789 38.40 51.91 49.81
C SER A 789 36.87 52.12 49.75
N GLY A 790 36.38 53.36 49.80
CA GLY A 790 34.97 53.72 49.65
C GLY A 790 34.55 53.90 48.19
N ASP A 791 35.48 54.30 47.31
CA ASP A 791 35.20 54.57 45.89
C ASP A 791 34.66 53.31 45.19
N ARG A 792 33.59 53.43 44.41
CA ARG A 792 33.00 52.31 43.65
C ARG A 792 32.78 52.68 42.20
N ILE A 793 32.42 53.93 41.95
CA ILE A 793 32.23 54.48 40.61
C ILE A 793 33.30 55.53 40.33
N ILE A 794 34.05 55.33 39.25
CA ILE A 794 35.14 56.21 38.82
C ILE A 794 34.79 56.79 37.46
N TYR A 795 34.84 58.11 37.32
CA TYR A 795 34.56 58.79 36.06
C TYR A 795 35.76 59.58 35.53
N ASP A 796 36.27 59.17 34.37
CA ASP A 796 37.29 59.91 33.63
C ASP A 796 36.65 60.84 32.60
N LYS A 797 36.42 62.08 33.00
CA LYS A 797 35.83 63.11 32.14
C LYS A 797 36.64 63.37 30.85
N GLY A 798 37.95 63.15 30.84
CA GLY A 798 38.78 63.37 29.65
C GLY A 798 38.41 62.42 28.51
N THR A 799 38.10 61.18 28.87
CA THR A 799 37.75 60.10 27.93
C THR A 799 36.25 59.79 27.90
N GLY A 800 35.47 60.30 28.85
CA GLY A 800 34.07 59.94 29.05
C GLY A 800 33.88 58.55 29.67
N SER A 801 34.96 57.86 30.05
CA SER A 801 34.87 56.48 30.53
C SER A 801 34.39 56.39 31.97
N LEU A 802 33.39 55.54 32.20
CA LEU A 802 32.82 55.21 33.49
C LEU A 802 33.28 53.80 33.89
N TYR A 803 33.81 53.68 35.11
CA TYR A 803 34.33 52.42 35.64
C TYR A 803 33.69 52.04 36.96
N TYR A 804 33.54 50.73 37.17
CA TYR A 804 33.17 50.13 38.44
C TYR A 804 34.36 49.42 39.08
N ASP A 805 34.68 49.79 40.32
CA ASP A 805 35.69 49.13 41.15
C ASP A 805 35.01 48.35 42.28
N VAL A 806 35.20 47.03 42.26
CA VAL A 806 34.55 46.11 43.21
C VAL A 806 35.14 46.18 44.62
N ASP A 807 36.43 46.50 44.76
CA ASP A 807 37.09 46.63 46.06
C ASP A 807 37.30 48.09 46.48
N GLY A 808 37.22 49.00 45.51
CA GLY A 808 37.35 50.44 45.67
C GLY A 808 38.75 50.93 45.99
N THR A 809 39.69 50.04 46.26
CA THR A 809 41.07 50.40 46.60
C THR A 809 41.96 50.57 45.37
N GLY A 810 41.46 50.26 44.17
CA GLY A 810 42.24 50.18 42.95
C GLY A 810 43.23 49.00 42.92
N ARG A 811 43.17 48.08 43.89
CA ARG A 811 44.01 46.87 43.92
C ARG A 811 43.52 45.85 42.90
N THR A 812 42.21 45.67 42.82
CA THR A 812 41.54 45.01 41.70
C THR A 812 41.35 46.03 40.59
N ALA A 813 41.63 45.65 39.35
CA ALA A 813 41.44 46.56 38.23
C ALA A 813 39.95 46.91 38.07
N ALA A 814 39.65 48.21 38.08
CA ALA A 814 38.30 48.70 37.81
C ALA A 814 37.87 48.31 36.39
N VAL A 815 36.61 47.90 36.23
CA VAL A 815 36.04 47.47 34.95
C VAL A 815 35.31 48.64 34.33
N LYS A 816 35.64 48.97 33.07
CA LYS A 816 34.87 49.97 32.32
C LYS A 816 33.49 49.43 32.04
N ILE A 817 32.46 50.16 32.45
CA ILE A 817 31.05 49.78 32.25
C ILE A 817 30.40 50.62 31.15
N ALA A 818 30.84 51.87 30.95
CA ALA A 818 30.29 52.71 29.89
C ALA A 818 31.28 53.77 29.40
N VAL A 819 30.97 54.38 28.27
CA VAL A 819 31.60 55.57 27.71
C VAL A 819 30.52 56.60 27.38
N LEU A 820 30.60 57.77 28.00
CA LEU A 820 29.74 58.91 27.69
C LEU A 820 30.38 59.73 26.56
N THR A 821 29.79 59.73 25.37
CA THR A 821 30.38 60.43 24.20
C THR A 821 30.29 61.95 24.35
N ASN A 822 29.23 62.45 25.00
CA ASN A 822 29.05 63.87 25.30
C ASN A 822 29.96 64.39 26.44
N LYS A 823 30.63 63.49 27.18
CA LYS A 823 31.53 63.81 28.30
C LYS A 823 30.90 64.75 29.34
N SER A 824 29.62 64.55 29.63
CA SER A 824 28.88 65.35 30.59
C SER A 824 29.51 65.31 32.00
N LYS A 825 29.21 66.33 32.83
CA LYS A 825 29.66 66.31 34.22
C LYS A 825 28.77 65.34 34.99
N LEU A 826 29.39 64.45 35.77
CA LEU A 826 28.70 63.50 36.64
C LEU A 826 28.93 63.81 38.12
N TYR A 827 27.93 63.49 38.94
CA TYR A 827 27.93 63.55 40.40
C TYR A 827 27.45 62.24 40.99
N PHE A 828 27.69 62.03 42.29
CA PHE A 828 27.24 60.84 42.99
C PHE A 828 25.71 60.64 42.93
N HIS A 829 24.92 61.72 42.85
CA HIS A 829 23.46 61.62 42.82
C HIS A 829 22.89 61.20 41.45
N ASP A 830 23.73 61.13 40.42
CA ASP A 830 23.34 60.59 39.11
C ASP A 830 23.25 59.06 39.13
N PHE A 831 23.69 58.40 40.21
CA PHE A 831 23.74 56.94 40.34
C PHE A 831 22.78 56.46 41.42
N VAL A 832 21.88 55.53 41.06
CA VAL A 832 20.94 54.90 41.98
C VAL A 832 21.11 53.39 41.93
N VAL A 833 21.42 52.77 43.07
CA VAL A 833 21.50 51.31 43.18
C VAL A 833 20.12 50.76 43.55
N ILE A 834 19.58 49.88 42.71
CA ILE A 834 18.19 49.40 42.82
C ILE A 834 18.05 48.00 43.39
#